data_AF-A0A5N3P3H7-F1
#
_entry.id   AF-A0A5N3P3H7-F1
#
_cell.length_a   1.000
_cell.length_b   1.000
_cell.length_c   1.000
_cell.angle_alpha   90.00
_cell.angle_beta   90.00
_cell.angle_gamma   90.00
#
_symmetry.space_group_name_H-M   'P 1'
#
loop_
_entity.id
_entity.type
_entity.pdbx_description
1 polymer ?
#
loop_
_entity_poly.entity_id
_entity_poly.type
_entity_poly.pdbx_seq_one_letter_code
_entity_poly.pdbx_strand_id
1 'polypeptide(L)'
;MSTYRLDKLFSPHSVAVIGASPHEGSLGLTFVRNLIEGGFEGAIFPVNPRHREIEGKPCFPSIGKLPVTPDLIVVAVPPKNVLAVIEEAGRRGVAAAIIATAGLGYGEGSLLETVRRSARLHGLRIVGPNCIGVLAPRAKLNASFAARSAKVGDLALVSQSGAIAAGLVEWAAQRQVGFSAIVSLGDKIDVDFSDCLDYFSADPGTRAILLYMESVDDARKFMSAARAAARTKPVVVIKAGRHAQGAKAAATHTGALAGSDAVYDAAFRRAGLLRVLDLDQLFAAAETLGRQKPFPGNRLAVLTNGGGVGVLAIDRLIDLGGTLAGLSDATMERLNARLPANWSHGNPIDIIGDADAERYSVALEALLTDDENDAILILNVPTAIASAADAAAAVADAVRRNRESGMRHKPVFAAWIGEDPESARFFEQVRIPHFATEADAVRGFIQLVRYREAQSELMETPDSLPHDFVPDVTSAQVIVARAIADNRRWLDPLEVNALLRAYDIPVAPLVLATSSDEAVAAAQPIFAEGGTVAVKVLSPDIVHKSDIGGVKLDLATENSVRLAVEDIFERAARLKPDAVITGIIVQPMVRRGKARELIVGLADDPTFGPVVLFGRGGTAVEVIDDKALALPPLDLKLAADLISRTRVSRRLKAYRDVPAADERAVALVLVKLAQLASDLPEIREVDINPLLADEKAVIAVDARIAIAPLTKIERKGHSRFAVRPYPKEWERTITLRNGRQAFVRPVRPEDEGKFLDFFKRVTQEDLRLRFFAPVRDFNHVFLARLTQLDYARAIAFVAFDTESGEMLGAVRLHADANHETGEYGILLRSDLKGLGLGWDLMRFMIEWAKADGLRVVEGQVLRENTTMLDMCRRLGFSIRNDPDDLDLLIVTLPVASIERPEDLFTE
;
A
#
# COMPACT_ATOMS: atom_id res chain seq x y z
N MET A 1 -12.88 -16.03 -2.22
CA MET A 1 -12.71 -16.65 -0.91
C MET A 1 -11.40 -16.21 -0.21
N SER A 2 -11.22 -14.93 0.14
CA SER A 2 -10.18 -14.58 1.14
C SER A 2 -10.70 -14.86 2.55
N THR A 3 -11.96 -14.51 2.84
CA THR A 3 -12.57 -14.65 4.19
C THR A 3 -13.40 -15.91 4.43
N TYR A 4 -13.61 -16.75 3.40
CA TYR A 4 -14.40 -17.99 3.52
C TYR A 4 -13.89 -18.87 4.67
N ARG A 5 -14.82 -19.32 5.53
CA ARG A 5 -14.58 -20.17 6.72
C ARG A 5 -13.68 -19.57 7.79
N LEU A 6 -13.27 -18.29 7.68
CA LEU A 6 -12.53 -17.63 8.76
C LEU A 6 -13.42 -17.34 9.96
N ASP A 7 -14.73 -17.20 9.78
CA ASP A 7 -15.70 -17.18 10.88
C ASP A 7 -15.56 -18.43 11.78
N LYS A 8 -15.33 -19.61 11.18
CA LYS A 8 -15.10 -20.87 11.90
C LYS A 8 -13.73 -20.93 12.58
N LEU A 9 -12.77 -20.11 12.15
CA LEU A 9 -11.48 -19.98 12.82
C LEU A 9 -11.58 -19.10 14.08
N PHE A 10 -12.33 -18.00 14.00
CA PHE A 10 -12.39 -16.98 15.06
C PHE A 10 -13.58 -17.14 16.02
N SER A 11 -14.66 -17.80 15.61
CA SER A 11 -15.86 -18.06 16.41
C SER A 11 -16.42 -19.47 16.16
N PRO A 12 -15.62 -20.54 16.40
CA PRO A 12 -16.10 -21.92 16.28
C PRO A 12 -17.09 -22.28 17.40
N HIS A 13 -18.02 -23.19 17.11
CA HIS A 13 -18.88 -23.82 18.12
C HIS A 13 -18.28 -25.13 18.65
N SER A 14 -17.27 -25.67 17.97
CA SER A 14 -16.60 -26.90 18.37
C SER A 14 -15.14 -26.92 17.91
N VAL A 15 -14.26 -27.41 18.79
CA VAL A 15 -12.82 -27.52 18.56
C VAL A 15 -12.35 -28.92 18.89
N ALA A 16 -11.67 -29.58 17.95
CA ALA A 16 -11.01 -30.86 18.20
C ALA A 16 -9.48 -30.70 18.26
N VAL A 17 -8.84 -31.24 19.29
CA VAL A 17 -7.39 -31.15 19.50
C VAL A 17 -6.74 -32.48 19.14
N ILE A 18 -6.09 -32.53 17.97
CA ILE A 18 -5.45 -33.71 17.41
C ILE A 18 -4.02 -33.81 17.92
N GLY A 19 -3.71 -34.91 18.62
CA GLY A 19 -2.46 -35.04 19.36
C GLY A 19 -2.58 -34.60 20.82
N ALA A 20 -3.81 -34.43 21.33
CA ALA A 20 -4.06 -34.25 22.76
C ALA A 20 -3.40 -35.39 23.55
N SER A 21 -2.80 -35.09 24.69
CA SER A 21 -2.13 -36.09 25.54
C SER A 21 -2.26 -35.66 26.99
N PRO A 22 -2.32 -36.58 27.97
CA PRO A 22 -2.23 -36.22 29.39
C PRO A 22 -0.78 -35.95 29.85
N HIS A 23 0.22 -36.06 28.97
CA HIS A 23 1.61 -35.81 29.34
C HIS A 23 1.85 -34.32 29.59
N GLU A 24 2.32 -34.00 30.80
CA GLU A 24 2.75 -32.66 31.18
C GLU A 24 3.82 -32.11 30.24
N GLY A 25 3.69 -30.84 29.88
CA GLY A 25 4.56 -30.16 28.92
C GLY A 25 4.30 -30.50 27.44
N SER A 26 3.34 -31.38 27.12
CA SER A 26 2.96 -31.62 25.72
C SER A 26 2.13 -30.45 25.16
N LEU A 27 2.35 -30.12 23.88
CA LEU A 27 1.56 -29.08 23.19
C LEU A 27 0.07 -29.43 23.19
N GLY A 28 -0.27 -30.70 22.90
CA GLY A 28 -1.66 -31.16 22.88
C GLY A 28 -2.39 -30.98 24.21
N LEU A 29 -1.72 -31.22 25.35
CA LEU A 29 -2.29 -30.92 26.67
C LEU A 29 -2.52 -29.42 26.86
N THR A 30 -1.52 -28.62 26.48
CA THR A 30 -1.55 -27.15 26.64
C THR A 30 -2.72 -26.54 25.88
N PHE A 31 -2.98 -26.96 24.64
CA PHE A 31 -4.15 -26.50 23.88
C PHE A 31 -5.47 -26.86 24.55
N VAL A 32 -5.60 -28.09 25.09
CA VAL A 32 -6.83 -28.49 25.78
C VAL A 32 -7.05 -27.65 27.04
N ARG A 33 -6.00 -27.45 27.86
CA ARG A 33 -6.07 -26.61 29.06
C ARG A 33 -6.40 -25.16 28.72
N ASN A 34 -5.73 -24.57 27.75
CA ASN A 34 -5.98 -23.18 27.36
C ASN A 34 -7.41 -22.95 26.84
N LEU A 35 -8.00 -23.91 26.13
CA LEU A 35 -9.41 -23.83 25.73
C LEU A 35 -10.35 -23.88 26.95
N ILE A 36 -10.08 -24.74 27.93
CA ILE A 36 -10.87 -24.88 29.15
C ILE A 36 -10.74 -23.64 30.04
N GLU A 37 -9.51 -23.23 30.36
CA GLU A 37 -9.18 -22.08 31.20
C GLU A 37 -9.58 -20.75 30.55
N GLY A 38 -9.52 -20.67 29.22
CA GLY A 38 -10.04 -19.55 28.44
C GLY A 38 -11.57 -19.41 28.49
N GLY A 39 -12.28 -20.42 29.02
CA GLY A 39 -13.72 -20.42 29.18
C GLY A 39 -14.48 -20.65 27.86
N PHE A 40 -13.90 -21.40 26.92
CA PHE A 40 -14.55 -21.70 25.64
C PHE A 40 -15.89 -22.41 25.86
N GLU A 41 -16.97 -21.84 25.35
CA GLU A 41 -18.34 -22.31 25.59
C GLU A 41 -18.74 -23.46 24.66
N GLY A 42 -18.03 -23.62 23.53
CA GLY A 42 -18.26 -24.68 22.56
C GLY A 42 -17.75 -26.05 23.00
N ALA A 43 -18.02 -27.06 22.17
CA ALA A 43 -17.59 -28.43 22.45
C ALA A 43 -16.08 -28.60 22.23
N ILE A 44 -15.37 -29.17 23.21
CA ILE A 44 -13.94 -29.48 23.14
C ILE A 44 -13.77 -31.00 23.00
N PHE A 45 -13.12 -31.44 21.93
CA PHE A 45 -12.88 -32.85 21.64
C PHE A 45 -11.39 -33.20 21.58
N PRO A 46 -10.80 -33.72 22.67
CA PRO A 46 -9.48 -34.33 22.61
C PRO A 46 -9.46 -35.54 21.66
N VAL A 47 -8.45 -35.63 20.80
CA VAL A 47 -8.28 -36.77 19.88
C VAL A 47 -6.92 -37.42 20.08
N ASN A 48 -6.95 -38.65 20.59
CA ASN A 48 -5.80 -39.52 20.79
C ASN A 48 -6.23 -41.01 20.79
N PRO A 49 -5.58 -41.89 20.02
CA PRO A 49 -5.94 -43.31 19.92
C PRO A 49 -5.69 -44.12 21.21
N ARG A 50 -4.91 -43.61 22.18
CA ARG A 50 -4.48 -44.34 23.38
C ARG A 50 -5.26 -43.99 24.64
N HIS A 51 -6.08 -42.93 24.62
CA HIS A 51 -6.75 -42.42 25.81
C HIS A 51 -8.25 -42.31 25.59
N ARG A 52 -9.02 -42.57 26.65
CA ARG A 52 -10.50 -42.44 26.66
C ARG A 52 -10.98 -41.11 27.24
N GLU A 53 -10.14 -40.43 28.00
CA GLU A 53 -10.43 -39.15 28.64
C GLU A 53 -9.13 -38.35 28.82
N ILE A 54 -9.20 -37.02 28.64
CA ILE A 54 -8.11 -36.07 28.87
C ILE A 54 -8.72 -34.79 29.48
N GLU A 55 -8.17 -34.29 30.60
CA GLU A 55 -8.64 -33.07 31.29
C GLU A 55 -10.17 -33.05 31.54
N GLY A 56 -10.72 -34.20 31.96
CA GLY A 56 -12.16 -34.34 32.23
C GLY A 56 -13.07 -34.34 30.99
N LYS A 57 -12.51 -34.42 29.78
CA LYS A 57 -13.25 -34.46 28.51
C LYS A 57 -13.11 -35.83 27.82
N PRO A 58 -14.20 -36.39 27.24
CA PRO A 58 -14.13 -37.62 26.46
C PRO A 58 -13.14 -37.50 25.30
N CYS A 59 -12.22 -38.46 25.21
CA CYS A 59 -11.19 -38.51 24.17
C CYS A 59 -11.53 -39.55 23.11
N PHE A 60 -11.37 -39.17 21.84
CA PHE A 60 -11.74 -39.99 20.68
C PHE A 60 -10.49 -40.49 19.94
N PRO A 61 -10.54 -41.67 19.31
CA PRO A 61 -9.34 -42.25 18.69
C PRO A 61 -8.98 -41.64 17.33
N SER A 62 -9.93 -41.05 16.61
CA SER A 62 -9.71 -40.36 15.34
C SER A 62 -10.78 -39.31 15.07
N ILE A 63 -10.53 -38.44 14.07
CA ILE A 63 -11.49 -37.41 13.65
C ILE A 63 -12.81 -38.06 13.22
N GLY A 64 -12.78 -39.18 12.50
CA GLY A 64 -13.94 -39.96 12.04
C GLY A 64 -14.80 -40.58 13.14
N LYS A 65 -14.35 -40.62 14.39
CA LYS A 65 -15.13 -41.13 15.54
C LYS A 65 -15.77 -40.05 16.42
N LEU A 66 -15.54 -38.78 16.11
CA LEU A 66 -16.21 -37.67 16.79
C LEU A 66 -17.74 -37.75 16.63
N PRO A 67 -18.52 -37.26 17.60
CA PRO A 67 -19.98 -37.27 17.54
C PRO A 67 -20.53 -36.28 16.51
N VAL A 68 -19.81 -35.18 16.26
CA VAL A 68 -20.12 -34.14 15.28
C VAL A 68 -18.87 -33.80 14.48
N THR A 69 -19.04 -33.22 13.29
CA THR A 69 -17.90 -32.64 12.57
C THR A 69 -17.50 -31.34 13.29
N PRO A 70 -16.24 -31.21 13.74
CA PRO A 70 -15.81 -30.00 14.42
C PRO A 70 -15.69 -28.83 13.42
N ASP A 71 -16.02 -27.62 13.89
CA ASP A 71 -15.79 -26.39 13.11
C ASP A 71 -14.29 -26.16 12.89
N LEU A 72 -13.49 -26.36 13.95
CA LEU A 72 -12.05 -26.12 13.99
C LEU A 72 -11.29 -27.34 14.51
N ILE A 73 -10.16 -27.67 13.88
CA ILE A 73 -9.18 -28.63 14.44
C ILE A 73 -7.88 -27.92 14.81
N VAL A 74 -7.25 -28.35 15.90
CA VAL A 74 -5.87 -27.98 16.25
C VAL A 74 -4.98 -29.21 16.09
N VAL A 75 -3.93 -29.10 15.29
CA VAL A 75 -3.05 -30.20 14.91
C VAL A 75 -1.71 -30.05 15.62
N ALA A 76 -1.45 -30.92 16.58
CA ALA A 76 -0.23 -30.99 17.39
C ALA A 76 0.41 -32.39 17.32
N VAL A 77 0.41 -33.02 16.14
CA VAL A 77 1.01 -34.34 15.88
C VAL A 77 2.36 -34.20 15.16
N PRO A 78 3.24 -35.23 15.18
CA PRO A 78 4.51 -35.18 14.44
C PRO A 78 4.30 -34.92 12.93
N PRO A 79 5.26 -34.26 12.24
CA PRO A 79 5.10 -33.80 10.85
C PRO A 79 4.58 -34.87 9.89
N LYS A 80 5.14 -36.09 9.96
CA LYS A 80 4.75 -37.24 9.12
C LYS A 80 3.26 -37.62 9.19
N ASN A 81 2.55 -37.24 10.24
CA ASN A 81 1.14 -37.56 10.45
C ASN A 81 0.20 -36.44 10.00
N VAL A 82 0.71 -35.24 9.71
CA VAL A 82 -0.11 -34.05 9.45
C VAL A 82 -0.97 -34.24 8.19
N LEU A 83 -0.40 -34.78 7.11
CA LEU A 83 -1.15 -35.01 5.86
C LEU A 83 -2.38 -35.91 6.08
N ALA A 84 -2.21 -37.05 6.75
CA ALA A 84 -3.30 -37.98 7.02
C ALA A 84 -4.42 -37.34 7.86
N VAL A 85 -4.05 -36.50 8.82
CA VAL A 85 -5.02 -35.73 9.63
C VAL A 85 -5.80 -34.74 8.78
N ILE A 86 -5.13 -34.00 7.90
CA ILE A 86 -5.77 -33.02 7.02
C ILE A 86 -6.69 -33.70 5.99
N GLU A 87 -6.30 -34.86 5.45
CA GLU A 87 -7.15 -35.66 4.56
C GLU A 87 -8.39 -36.23 5.27
N GLU A 88 -8.26 -36.69 6.52
CA GLU A 88 -9.40 -37.16 7.31
C GLU A 88 -10.35 -36.00 7.66
N ALA A 89 -9.79 -34.86 8.07
CA ALA A 89 -10.56 -33.64 8.38
C ALA A 89 -11.31 -33.10 7.15
N GLY A 90 -10.62 -33.02 6.01
CA GLY A 90 -11.20 -32.55 4.75
C GLY A 90 -12.36 -33.43 4.29
N ARG A 91 -12.20 -34.76 4.33
CA ARG A 91 -13.29 -35.71 4.00
C ARG A 91 -14.48 -35.62 4.95
N ARG A 92 -14.23 -35.31 6.23
CA ARG A 92 -15.28 -35.13 7.23
C ARG A 92 -16.00 -33.77 7.12
N GLY A 93 -15.47 -32.84 6.32
CA GLY A 93 -16.05 -31.51 6.10
C GLY A 93 -15.68 -30.49 7.17
N VAL A 94 -14.54 -30.67 7.85
CA VAL A 94 -14.02 -29.67 8.80
C VAL A 94 -13.76 -28.34 8.06
N ALA A 95 -14.10 -27.22 8.69
CA ALA A 95 -14.02 -25.93 8.04
C ALA A 95 -12.59 -25.34 8.08
N ALA A 96 -11.96 -25.36 9.26
CA ALA A 96 -10.64 -24.76 9.47
C ALA A 96 -9.72 -25.65 10.32
N ALA A 97 -8.41 -25.46 10.13
CA ALA A 97 -7.36 -26.12 10.91
C ALA A 97 -6.28 -25.13 11.35
N ILE A 98 -5.77 -25.30 12.57
CA ILE A 98 -4.56 -24.67 13.07
C ILE A 98 -3.48 -25.75 13.14
N ILE A 99 -2.39 -25.60 12.39
CA ILE A 99 -1.27 -26.53 12.44
C ILE A 99 -0.16 -25.91 13.29
N ALA A 100 -0.01 -26.37 14.52
CA ALA A 100 1.06 -25.95 15.41
C ALA A 100 2.41 -26.60 15.03
N THR A 101 2.34 -27.81 14.47
CA THR A 101 3.51 -28.60 14.06
C THR A 101 4.40 -27.85 13.08
N ALA A 102 5.70 -27.77 13.37
CA ALA A 102 6.73 -27.22 12.48
C ALA A 102 7.41 -28.32 11.65
N GLY A 103 8.24 -27.95 10.66
CA GLY A 103 9.11 -28.89 9.95
C GLY A 103 8.42 -29.66 8.81
N LEU A 104 7.47 -29.04 8.11
CA LEU A 104 6.83 -29.60 6.92
C LEU A 104 7.66 -29.38 5.62
N GLY A 105 8.76 -28.64 5.70
CA GLY A 105 9.62 -28.31 4.57
C GLY A 105 9.05 -27.20 3.67
N TYR A 106 9.82 -26.80 2.66
CA TYR A 106 9.48 -25.74 1.70
C TYR A 106 9.86 -26.16 0.28
N GLY A 107 9.24 -25.52 -0.72
CA GLY A 107 9.51 -25.76 -2.13
C GLY A 107 8.70 -26.91 -2.74
N GLU A 108 8.91 -27.11 -4.05
CA GLU A 108 8.19 -28.10 -4.85
C GLU A 108 8.43 -29.52 -4.33
N GLY A 109 7.36 -30.30 -4.17
CA GLY A 109 7.41 -31.67 -3.67
C GLY A 109 7.55 -31.80 -2.15
N SER A 110 7.52 -30.69 -1.41
CA SER A 110 7.53 -30.72 0.06
C SER A 110 6.23 -31.28 0.65
N LEU A 111 6.29 -31.73 1.91
CA LEU A 111 5.10 -32.14 2.66
C LEU A 111 4.14 -30.95 2.85
N LEU A 112 4.67 -29.75 3.03
CA LEU A 112 3.90 -28.50 3.08
C LEU A 112 3.04 -28.32 1.81
N GLU A 113 3.62 -28.47 0.62
CA GLU A 113 2.86 -28.32 -0.64
C GLU A 113 1.75 -29.37 -0.76
N THR A 114 2.05 -30.62 -0.38
CA THR A 114 1.09 -31.73 -0.43
C THR A 114 -0.08 -31.49 0.54
N VAL A 115 0.21 -31.03 1.76
CA VAL A 115 -0.81 -30.64 2.74
C VAL A 115 -1.69 -29.50 2.22
N ARG A 116 -1.07 -28.47 1.63
CA ARG A 116 -1.80 -27.33 1.03
C ARG A 116 -2.76 -27.80 -0.06
N ARG A 117 -2.30 -28.69 -0.94
CA ARG A 117 -3.11 -29.25 -2.03
C ARG A 117 -4.29 -30.06 -1.49
N SER A 118 -4.06 -30.91 -0.50
CA SER A 118 -5.11 -31.70 0.15
C SER A 118 -6.17 -30.83 0.81
N ALA A 119 -5.75 -29.80 1.56
CA ALA A 119 -6.67 -28.86 2.20
C ALA A 119 -7.56 -28.12 1.18
N ARG A 120 -6.95 -27.63 0.09
CA ARG A 120 -7.65 -26.93 -1.00
C ARG A 120 -8.70 -27.81 -1.69
N LEU A 121 -8.44 -29.10 -1.90
CA LEU A 121 -9.41 -30.03 -2.49
C LEU A 121 -10.71 -30.13 -1.70
N HIS A 122 -10.67 -29.91 -0.38
CA HIS A 122 -11.82 -30.01 0.51
C HIS A 122 -12.34 -28.64 1.01
N GLY A 123 -11.77 -27.54 0.51
CA GLY A 123 -12.08 -26.18 0.97
C GLY A 123 -11.73 -25.94 2.44
N LEU A 124 -10.85 -26.75 3.04
CA LEU A 124 -10.41 -26.62 4.42
C LEU A 124 -9.34 -25.52 4.52
N ARG A 125 -9.58 -24.51 5.37
CA ARG A 125 -8.64 -23.39 5.56
C ARG A 125 -7.59 -23.72 6.62
N ILE A 126 -6.35 -23.27 6.43
CA ILE A 126 -5.25 -23.59 7.35
C ILE A 126 -4.52 -22.33 7.83
N VAL A 127 -4.42 -22.19 9.16
CA VAL A 127 -3.45 -21.31 9.84
C VAL A 127 -2.22 -22.12 10.24
N GLY A 128 -1.02 -21.57 10.03
CA GLY A 128 0.25 -22.25 10.22
C GLY A 128 0.84 -22.76 8.89
N PRO A 129 1.62 -23.86 8.89
CA PRO A 129 2.15 -24.59 10.05
C PRO A 129 3.08 -23.71 10.91
N ASN A 130 3.70 -24.31 11.94
CA ASN A 130 4.73 -23.64 12.76
C ASN A 130 4.22 -22.33 13.40
N CYS A 131 3.06 -22.39 14.03
CA CYS A 131 2.42 -21.24 14.66
C CYS A 131 2.11 -21.50 16.14
N ILE A 132 1.91 -20.43 16.91
CA ILE A 132 1.41 -20.57 18.29
C ILE A 132 -0.09 -20.86 18.36
N GLY A 133 -0.83 -20.53 17.30
CA GLY A 133 -2.28 -20.70 17.20
C GLY A 133 -3.05 -19.38 17.15
N VAL A 134 -4.31 -19.42 17.54
CA VAL A 134 -5.26 -18.30 17.45
C VAL A 134 -5.92 -18.05 18.79
N LEU A 135 -6.02 -16.77 19.16
CA LEU A 135 -6.80 -16.31 20.30
C LEU A 135 -7.91 -15.37 19.80
N ALA A 136 -9.16 -15.61 20.19
CA ALA A 136 -10.29 -14.72 19.94
C ALA A 136 -11.03 -14.49 21.25
N PRO A 137 -10.62 -13.48 22.06
CA PRO A 137 -11.13 -13.27 23.42
C PRO A 137 -12.66 -13.13 23.50
N ARG A 138 -13.30 -12.54 22.50
CA ARG A 138 -14.77 -12.36 22.46
C ARG A 138 -15.52 -13.68 22.30
N ALA A 139 -14.94 -14.62 21.56
CA ALA A 139 -15.44 -15.98 21.43
C ALA A 139 -14.96 -16.89 22.58
N LYS A 140 -14.24 -16.34 23.57
CA LYS A 140 -13.56 -17.09 24.65
C LYS A 140 -12.69 -18.23 24.11
N LEU A 141 -12.15 -18.05 22.90
CA LEU A 141 -11.33 -19.03 22.22
C LEU A 141 -9.86 -18.74 22.52
N ASN A 142 -9.19 -19.66 23.21
CA ASN A 142 -7.74 -19.70 23.29
C ASN A 142 -7.24 -21.02 22.67
N ALA A 143 -7.26 -21.09 21.34
CA ALA A 143 -6.69 -22.20 20.57
C ALA A 143 -5.20 -21.93 20.30
N SER A 144 -4.44 -21.68 21.35
CA SER A 144 -3.01 -21.38 21.31
C SER A 144 -2.25 -22.10 22.43
N PHE A 145 -0.92 -22.12 22.37
CA PHE A 145 -0.07 -22.47 23.52
C PHE A 145 0.61 -21.25 24.17
N ALA A 146 0.00 -20.06 24.08
CA ALA A 146 0.45 -18.90 24.84
C ALA A 146 0.28 -19.13 26.35
N ALA A 147 1.17 -18.53 27.16
CA ALA A 147 1.18 -18.69 28.62
C ALA A 147 -0.01 -18.01 29.32
N ARG A 148 -0.63 -17.02 28.67
CA ARG A 148 -1.82 -16.32 29.15
C ARG A 148 -2.85 -16.18 28.03
N SER A 149 -4.11 -16.10 28.44
CA SER A 149 -5.20 -15.65 27.57
C SER A 149 -5.14 -14.15 27.36
N ALA A 150 -5.48 -13.70 26.14
CA ALA A 150 -5.61 -12.29 25.83
C ALA A 150 -6.89 -11.69 26.42
N LYS A 151 -6.82 -10.43 26.87
CA LYS A 151 -7.99 -9.67 27.33
C LYS A 151 -8.86 -9.25 26.15
N VAL A 152 -10.16 -9.13 26.39
CA VAL A 152 -11.10 -8.60 25.39
C VAL A 152 -10.78 -7.13 25.11
N GLY A 153 -10.68 -6.78 23.83
CA GLY A 153 -10.54 -5.39 23.37
C GLY A 153 -10.90 -5.25 21.89
N ASP A 154 -10.26 -4.30 21.21
CA ASP A 154 -10.61 -3.88 19.86
C ASP A 154 -9.42 -3.87 18.87
N LEU A 155 -8.27 -4.42 19.26
CA LEU A 155 -7.09 -4.54 18.40
C LEU A 155 -6.98 -5.94 17.81
N ALA A 156 -6.80 -6.06 16.49
CA ALA A 156 -6.44 -7.32 15.86
C ALA A 156 -4.92 -7.40 15.69
N LEU A 157 -4.28 -8.47 16.18
CA LEU A 157 -2.85 -8.72 15.99
C LEU A 157 -2.65 -9.88 15.01
N VAL A 158 -1.94 -9.62 13.91
CA VAL A 158 -1.55 -10.63 12.92
C VAL A 158 -0.03 -10.70 12.89
N SER A 159 0.53 -11.83 13.32
CA SER A 159 1.98 -12.00 13.44
C SER A 159 2.46 -13.23 12.69
N GLN A 160 3.48 -13.05 11.85
CA GLN A 160 4.21 -14.17 11.26
C GLN A 160 5.02 -14.94 12.33
N SER A 161 5.60 -14.23 13.31
CA SER A 161 6.38 -14.85 14.38
C SER A 161 5.50 -15.23 15.58
N GLY A 162 5.52 -16.52 15.93
CA GLY A 162 4.82 -17.02 17.12
C GLY A 162 5.41 -16.48 18.44
N ALA A 163 6.73 -16.30 18.50
CA ALA A 163 7.40 -15.75 19.68
C ALA A 163 7.01 -14.28 19.93
N ILE A 164 6.91 -13.49 18.86
CA ILE A 164 6.43 -12.10 18.96
C ILE A 164 4.96 -12.08 19.38
N ALA A 165 4.11 -12.94 18.79
CA ALA A 165 2.70 -13.02 19.20
C ALA A 165 2.55 -13.35 20.70
N ALA A 166 3.26 -14.36 21.20
CA ALA A 166 3.29 -14.72 22.62
C ALA A 166 3.79 -13.57 23.51
N GLY A 167 4.91 -12.94 23.13
CA GLY A 167 5.49 -11.82 23.88
C GLY A 167 4.55 -10.63 23.95
N LEU A 168 3.83 -10.34 22.86
CA LEU A 168 2.85 -9.26 22.82
C LEU A 168 1.61 -9.54 23.68
N VAL A 169 1.19 -10.80 23.81
CA VAL A 169 0.14 -11.19 24.76
C VAL A 169 0.56 -10.90 26.20
N GLU A 170 1.78 -11.29 26.59
CA GLU A 170 2.31 -11.02 27.94
C GLU A 170 2.46 -9.51 28.21
N TRP A 171 3.03 -8.78 27.24
CA TRP A 171 3.22 -7.33 27.34
C TRP A 171 1.88 -6.59 27.49
N ALA A 172 0.87 -6.98 26.70
CA ALA A 172 -0.45 -6.36 26.71
C ALA A 172 -1.21 -6.62 28.02
N ALA A 173 -1.04 -7.80 28.61
CA ALA A 173 -1.65 -8.15 29.89
C ALA A 173 -1.24 -7.17 31.01
N GLN A 174 0.02 -6.71 31.00
CA GLN A 174 0.58 -5.75 31.97
C GLN A 174 0.08 -4.32 31.76
N ARG A 175 -0.24 -3.93 30.52
CA ARG A 175 -0.66 -2.57 30.14
C ARG A 175 -2.16 -2.40 29.93
N GLN A 176 -2.97 -3.38 30.32
CA GLN A 176 -4.44 -3.38 30.14
C GLN A 176 -4.88 -3.21 28.68
N VAL A 177 -4.04 -3.66 27.73
CA VAL A 177 -4.39 -3.66 26.30
C VAL A 177 -5.16 -4.93 25.97
N GLY A 178 -6.30 -4.78 25.29
CA GLY A 178 -7.16 -5.89 24.87
C GLY A 178 -7.16 -6.10 23.35
N PHE A 179 -7.51 -7.31 22.94
CA PHE A 179 -7.55 -7.72 21.53
C PHE A 179 -8.95 -8.16 21.09
N SER A 180 -9.30 -7.90 19.85
CA SER A 180 -10.41 -8.56 19.17
C SER A 180 -10.02 -9.99 18.77
N ALA A 181 -8.82 -10.15 18.21
CA ALA A 181 -8.21 -11.44 17.92
C ALA A 181 -6.68 -11.34 17.78
N ILE A 182 -6.02 -12.48 17.93
CA ILE A 182 -4.58 -12.66 17.72
C ILE A 182 -4.38 -13.89 16.84
N VAL A 183 -3.65 -13.73 15.75
CA VAL A 183 -3.35 -14.78 14.78
C VAL A 183 -1.84 -14.92 14.63
N SER A 184 -1.31 -16.08 15.01
CA SER A 184 0.03 -16.48 14.62
C SER A 184 -0.06 -17.22 13.30
N LEU A 185 0.47 -16.63 12.23
CA LEU A 185 0.41 -17.21 10.90
C LEU A 185 1.46 -18.28 10.65
N GLY A 186 2.62 -18.19 11.30
CA GLY A 186 3.74 -19.10 11.07
C GLY A 186 4.18 -19.08 9.60
N ASP A 187 4.24 -20.26 8.98
CA ASP A 187 4.75 -20.42 7.62
C ASP A 187 3.74 -20.00 6.52
N LYS A 188 2.51 -19.57 6.88
CA LYS A 188 1.48 -19.05 5.95
C LYS A 188 1.14 -19.99 4.78
N ILE A 189 0.87 -21.27 5.06
CA ILE A 189 0.58 -22.27 4.01
C ILE A 189 -0.69 -21.96 3.20
N ASP A 190 -1.69 -21.33 3.82
CA ASP A 190 -2.97 -21.01 3.20
C ASP A 190 -3.52 -19.64 3.65
N VAL A 191 -3.88 -19.49 4.93
CA VAL A 191 -4.31 -18.21 5.48
C VAL A 191 -3.09 -17.29 5.64
N ASP A 192 -3.15 -16.11 5.04
CA ASP A 192 -2.08 -15.11 5.07
C ASP A 192 -2.54 -13.74 5.59
N PHE A 193 -1.64 -12.74 5.55
CA PHE A 193 -1.94 -11.37 5.95
C PHE A 193 -3.14 -10.77 5.22
N SER A 194 -3.29 -11.08 3.93
CA SER A 194 -4.35 -10.52 3.08
C SER A 194 -5.72 -11.03 3.53
N ASP A 195 -5.81 -12.33 3.85
CA ASP A 195 -7.04 -12.94 4.36
C ASP A 195 -7.44 -12.35 5.72
N CYS A 196 -6.47 -12.17 6.62
CA CYS A 196 -6.71 -11.54 7.92
C CYS A 196 -7.10 -10.05 7.77
N LEU A 197 -6.44 -9.30 6.89
CA LEU A 197 -6.77 -7.89 6.61
C LEU A 197 -8.21 -7.75 6.12
N ASP A 198 -8.63 -8.59 5.17
CA ASP A 198 -10.00 -8.59 4.67
C ASP A 198 -11.00 -8.90 5.79
N TYR A 199 -10.75 -9.94 6.58
CA TYR A 199 -11.63 -10.33 7.69
C TYR A 199 -11.76 -9.22 8.74
N PHE A 200 -10.63 -8.71 9.24
CA PHE A 200 -10.62 -7.70 10.30
C PHE A 200 -11.04 -6.32 9.82
N SER A 201 -10.94 -6.02 8.52
CA SER A 201 -11.50 -4.79 7.95
C SER A 201 -13.03 -4.78 8.04
N ALA A 202 -13.68 -5.92 7.82
CA ALA A 202 -15.12 -6.08 7.88
C ALA A 202 -15.66 -6.26 9.32
N ASP A 203 -14.86 -6.78 10.24
CA ASP A 203 -15.27 -7.04 11.63
C ASP A 203 -15.57 -5.73 12.41
N PRO A 204 -16.82 -5.42 12.79
CA PRO A 204 -17.14 -4.21 13.56
C PRO A 204 -16.47 -4.20 14.94
N GLY A 205 -16.02 -5.36 15.41
CA GLY A 205 -15.30 -5.50 16.66
C GLY A 205 -13.87 -5.00 16.67
N THR A 206 -13.26 -4.89 15.49
CA THR A 206 -11.86 -4.48 15.36
C THR A 206 -11.79 -3.00 15.00
N ARG A 207 -11.12 -2.19 15.81
CA ARG A 207 -10.84 -0.77 15.57
C ARG A 207 -9.58 -0.55 14.76
N ALA A 208 -8.52 -1.32 15.02
CA ALA A 208 -7.23 -1.20 14.33
C ALA A 208 -6.56 -2.58 14.16
N ILE A 209 -5.73 -2.70 13.12
CA ILE A 209 -5.04 -3.94 12.76
C ILE A 209 -3.53 -3.74 12.92
N LEU A 210 -2.90 -4.62 13.69
CA LEU A 210 -1.47 -4.62 13.97
C LEU A 210 -0.80 -5.79 13.25
N LEU A 211 0.23 -5.50 12.46
CA LEU A 211 0.94 -6.49 11.67
C LEU A 211 2.40 -6.62 12.14
N TYR A 212 2.83 -7.84 12.43
CA TYR A 212 4.25 -8.18 12.49
C TYR A 212 4.59 -9.10 11.31
N MET A 213 5.47 -8.62 10.43
CA MET A 213 5.71 -9.24 9.14
C MET A 213 7.20 -9.37 8.82
N GLU A 214 7.56 -10.51 8.23
CA GLU A 214 8.92 -10.78 7.76
C GLU A 214 8.96 -10.81 6.23
N SER A 215 7.93 -11.37 5.59
CA SER A 215 7.81 -11.43 4.12
C SER A 215 6.35 -11.39 3.65
N VAL A 216 6.17 -10.94 2.40
CA VAL A 216 4.94 -11.08 1.61
C VAL A 216 5.19 -12.05 0.48
N ASP A 217 4.31 -13.04 0.32
CA ASP A 217 4.44 -14.07 -0.72
C ASP A 217 3.67 -13.69 -2.00
N ASP A 218 2.51 -13.04 -1.86
CA ASP A 218 1.72 -12.50 -2.98
C ASP A 218 1.48 -11.00 -2.78
N ALA A 219 2.29 -10.18 -3.46
CA ALA A 219 2.21 -8.73 -3.35
C ALA A 219 0.89 -8.15 -3.85
N ARG A 220 0.26 -8.74 -4.88
CA ARG A 220 -1.00 -8.21 -5.41
C ARG A 220 -2.15 -8.47 -4.45
N LYS A 221 -2.23 -9.71 -3.93
CA LYS A 221 -3.22 -10.07 -2.92
C LYS A 221 -3.05 -9.20 -1.66
N PHE A 222 -1.80 -9.01 -1.22
CA PHE A 222 -1.49 -8.17 -0.07
C PHE A 222 -1.84 -6.70 -0.31
N MET A 223 -1.36 -6.08 -1.39
CA MET A 223 -1.62 -4.66 -1.67
C MET A 223 -3.11 -4.38 -1.82
N SER A 224 -3.85 -5.32 -2.41
CA SER A 224 -5.29 -5.20 -2.55
C SER A 224 -6.00 -5.21 -1.19
N ALA A 225 -5.74 -6.21 -0.35
CA ALA A 225 -6.33 -6.32 0.98
C ALA A 225 -5.88 -5.18 1.92
N ALA A 226 -4.60 -4.81 1.86
CA ALA A 226 -4.01 -3.75 2.66
C ALA A 226 -4.63 -2.38 2.34
N ARG A 227 -4.77 -2.04 1.06
CA ARG A 227 -5.45 -0.81 0.62
C ARG A 227 -6.90 -0.80 1.06
N ALA A 228 -7.62 -1.91 0.89
CA ALA A 228 -9.02 -2.01 1.32
C ALA A 228 -9.19 -1.82 2.84
N ALA A 229 -8.33 -2.47 3.63
CA ALA A 229 -8.32 -2.34 5.08
C ALA A 229 -7.96 -0.91 5.52
N ALA A 230 -6.90 -0.33 4.95
CA ALA A 230 -6.39 0.98 5.33
C ALA A 230 -7.37 2.14 5.03
N ARG A 231 -8.31 1.97 4.08
CA ARG A 231 -9.40 2.95 3.82
C ARG A 231 -10.43 2.99 4.95
N THR A 232 -10.57 1.90 5.70
CA THR A 232 -11.63 1.76 6.70
C THR A 232 -11.09 1.85 8.12
N LYS A 233 -9.87 1.36 8.35
CA LYS A 233 -9.27 1.22 9.68
C LYS A 233 -7.78 1.51 9.64
N PRO A 234 -7.21 2.04 10.73
CA PRO A 234 -5.77 2.13 10.88
C PRO A 234 -5.11 0.74 10.82
N VAL A 235 -4.09 0.60 9.97
CA VAL A 235 -3.25 -0.59 9.89
C VAL A 235 -1.81 -0.18 10.21
N VAL A 236 -1.26 -0.74 11.28
CA VAL A 236 0.10 -0.45 11.76
C VAL A 236 0.98 -1.68 11.54
N VAL A 237 2.17 -1.50 10.96
CA VAL A 237 3.03 -2.61 10.55
C VAL A 237 4.45 -2.47 11.06
N ILE A 238 5.00 -3.58 11.57
CA ILE A 238 6.43 -3.80 11.78
C ILE A 238 6.93 -4.76 10.70
N LYS A 239 7.97 -4.33 9.97
CA LYS A 239 8.72 -5.17 9.04
C LYS A 239 10.08 -5.52 9.65
N ALA A 240 10.27 -6.80 9.94
CA ALA A 240 11.55 -7.34 10.39
C ALA A 240 12.49 -7.68 9.20
N GLY A 241 13.77 -7.95 9.47
CA GLY A 241 14.73 -8.35 8.41
C GLY A 241 15.20 -7.21 7.49
N ARG A 242 15.27 -5.99 8.01
CA ARG A 242 15.53 -4.74 7.23
C ARG A 242 16.90 -4.68 6.52
N HIS A 243 17.87 -5.46 6.98
CA HIS A 243 19.27 -5.38 6.53
C HIS A 243 19.73 -6.58 5.69
N ALA A 244 18.80 -7.30 5.05
CA ALA A 244 19.18 -8.36 4.12
C ALA A 244 20.04 -7.78 2.98
N GLN A 245 21.19 -8.41 2.68
CA GLN A 245 22.05 -8.07 1.55
C GLN A 245 21.37 -8.46 0.22
N GLY A 246 20.26 -7.80 -0.14
CA GLY A 246 19.57 -8.00 -1.42
C GLY A 246 20.28 -7.35 -2.62
N ALA A 247 21.24 -6.46 -2.37
CA ALA A 247 21.91 -5.67 -3.40
C ALA A 247 22.84 -6.50 -4.32
N LYS A 248 23.21 -7.74 -3.97
CA LYS A 248 24.17 -8.53 -4.75
C LYS A 248 23.62 -9.11 -6.06
N ALA A 249 22.30 -9.10 -6.27
CA ALA A 249 21.65 -9.73 -7.42
C ALA A 249 21.22 -8.76 -8.54
N ALA A 250 21.38 -7.44 -8.35
CA ALA A 250 20.90 -6.43 -9.28
C ALA A 250 21.86 -6.17 -10.45
N ALA A 251 21.30 -5.87 -11.63
CA ALA A 251 22.08 -5.69 -12.86
C ALA A 251 22.43 -4.21 -13.17
N THR A 252 21.66 -3.26 -12.62
CA THR A 252 21.87 -1.80 -12.72
C THR A 252 22.14 -1.14 -11.37
N HIS A 253 22.59 0.13 -11.37
CA HIS A 253 22.72 0.90 -10.13
C HIS A 253 21.36 1.08 -9.45
N THR A 254 20.32 1.34 -10.24
CA THR A 254 18.94 1.48 -9.74
C THR A 254 18.46 0.20 -9.04
N GLY A 255 18.69 -0.98 -9.61
CA GLY A 255 18.37 -2.26 -8.97
C GLY A 255 19.17 -2.49 -7.68
N ALA A 256 20.46 -2.12 -7.65
CA ALA A 256 21.29 -2.26 -6.45
C ALA A 256 20.87 -1.28 -5.33
N LEU A 257 20.36 -0.10 -5.72
CA LEU A 257 19.89 0.94 -4.81
C LEU A 257 18.48 0.64 -4.27
N ALA A 258 17.66 -0.12 -4.98
CA ALA A 258 16.34 -0.57 -4.55
C ALA A 258 16.45 -1.72 -3.52
N GLY A 259 16.96 -1.41 -2.32
CA GLY A 259 17.02 -2.38 -1.23
C GLY A 259 15.64 -2.86 -0.81
N SER A 260 15.49 -4.16 -0.54
CA SER A 260 14.19 -4.80 -0.22
C SER A 260 13.39 -4.02 0.83
N ASP A 261 14.04 -3.52 1.89
CA ASP A 261 13.33 -2.78 2.95
C ASP A 261 12.72 -1.44 2.50
N ALA A 262 13.40 -0.73 1.59
CA ALA A 262 12.89 0.52 1.04
C ALA A 262 11.71 0.27 0.08
N VAL A 263 11.69 -0.88 -0.60
CA VAL A 263 10.54 -1.30 -1.42
C VAL A 263 9.33 -1.62 -0.52
N TYR A 264 9.52 -2.34 0.59
CA TYR A 264 8.46 -2.55 1.58
C TYR A 264 7.94 -1.23 2.14
N ASP A 265 8.81 -0.27 2.43
CA ASP A 265 8.40 1.07 2.90
C ASP A 265 7.51 1.79 1.87
N ALA A 266 7.93 1.80 0.61
CA ALA A 266 7.15 2.35 -0.49
C ALA A 266 5.81 1.63 -0.67
N ALA A 267 5.78 0.31 -0.52
CA ALA A 267 4.57 -0.49 -0.61
C ALA A 267 3.58 -0.17 0.52
N PHE A 268 4.04 -0.11 1.78
CA PHE A 268 3.19 0.23 2.92
C PHE A 268 2.61 1.64 2.79
N ARG A 269 3.44 2.60 2.37
CA ARG A 269 2.99 3.97 2.14
C ARG A 269 1.93 4.04 1.04
N ARG A 270 2.19 3.38 -0.09
CA ARG A 270 1.24 3.28 -1.21
C ARG A 270 -0.05 2.55 -0.81
N ALA A 271 0.01 1.64 0.16
CA ALA A 271 -1.15 0.96 0.69
C ALA A 271 -1.90 1.75 1.79
N GLY A 272 -1.36 2.86 2.29
CA GLY A 272 -1.94 3.65 3.38
C GLY A 272 -1.65 3.12 4.78
N LEU A 273 -0.65 2.25 4.92
CA LEU A 273 -0.25 1.63 6.19
C LEU A 273 0.74 2.53 6.95
N LEU A 274 0.62 2.56 8.27
CA LEU A 274 1.63 3.19 9.12
C LEU A 274 2.72 2.18 9.49
N ARG A 275 3.94 2.41 9.01
CA ARG A 275 5.10 1.64 9.44
C ARG A 275 5.68 2.17 10.75
N VAL A 276 5.98 1.25 11.67
CA VAL A 276 6.73 1.51 12.92
C VAL A 276 7.94 0.57 13.04
N LEU A 277 8.87 0.89 13.94
CA LEU A 277 10.18 0.23 13.99
C LEU A 277 10.37 -0.76 15.14
N ASP A 278 9.53 -0.71 16.17
CA ASP A 278 9.63 -1.55 17.35
C ASP A 278 8.24 -1.81 17.96
N LEU A 279 8.18 -2.75 18.91
CA LEU A 279 6.93 -3.24 19.49
C LEU A 279 6.22 -2.19 20.34
N ASP A 280 6.96 -1.36 21.08
CA ASP A 280 6.35 -0.31 21.91
C ASP A 280 5.66 0.74 21.03
N GLN A 281 6.26 1.09 19.88
CA GLN A 281 5.63 1.98 18.90
C GLN A 281 4.35 1.41 18.28
N LEU A 282 4.20 0.08 18.18
CA LEU A 282 3.03 -0.55 17.56
C LEU A 282 1.73 -0.17 18.29
N PHE A 283 1.74 -0.27 19.61
CA PHE A 283 0.57 0.07 20.43
C PHE A 283 0.42 1.58 20.61
N ALA A 284 1.52 2.31 20.83
CA ALA A 284 1.48 3.77 20.93
C ALA A 284 0.88 4.42 19.66
N ALA A 285 1.21 3.88 18.48
CA ALA A 285 0.60 4.29 17.23
C ALA A 285 -0.90 3.95 17.18
N ALA A 286 -1.30 2.74 17.56
CA ALA A 286 -2.71 2.32 17.57
C ALA A 286 -3.58 3.12 18.54
N GLU A 287 -3.01 3.53 19.67
CA GLU A 287 -3.60 4.46 20.65
C GLU A 287 -3.76 5.85 20.03
N THR A 288 -2.70 6.41 19.47
CA THR A 288 -2.68 7.76 18.87
C THR A 288 -3.69 7.86 17.73
N LEU A 289 -3.68 6.90 16.81
CA LEU A 289 -4.60 6.82 15.66
C LEU A 289 -6.05 6.53 16.07
N GLY A 290 -6.26 5.95 17.25
CA GLY A 290 -7.58 5.76 17.84
C GLY A 290 -8.22 7.01 18.42
N ARG A 291 -7.37 7.89 18.96
CA ARG A 291 -7.78 9.07 19.71
C ARG A 291 -7.85 10.32 18.84
N GLN A 292 -7.04 10.39 17.78
CA GLN A 292 -6.93 11.56 16.90
C GLN A 292 -7.49 11.26 15.50
N LYS A 293 -8.25 12.22 14.96
CA LYS A 293 -8.65 12.18 13.56
C LYS A 293 -7.50 12.70 12.68
N PRO A 294 -7.40 12.27 11.41
CA PRO A 294 -6.50 12.91 10.45
C PRO A 294 -6.76 14.42 10.40
N PHE A 295 -5.69 15.21 10.40
CA PHE A 295 -5.74 16.67 10.35
C PHE A 295 -4.89 17.19 9.17
N PRO A 296 -5.24 18.33 8.55
CA PRO A 296 -4.36 18.94 7.56
C PRO A 296 -3.15 19.56 8.26
N GLY A 297 -1.93 19.25 7.83
CA GLY A 297 -0.71 19.94 8.27
C GLY A 297 0.38 19.04 8.85
N ASN A 298 1.49 19.67 9.22
CA ASN A 298 2.69 19.01 9.75
C ASN A 298 3.55 19.92 10.67
N ARG A 299 3.02 21.08 11.08
CA ARG A 299 3.70 22.05 11.96
C ARG A 299 3.31 21.84 13.42
N LEU A 300 4.29 21.60 14.29
CA LEU A 300 4.09 21.36 15.73
C LEU A 300 4.44 22.61 16.57
N ALA A 301 3.49 23.08 17.36
CA ALA A 301 3.73 24.02 18.46
C ALA A 301 4.03 23.25 19.75
N VAL A 302 5.05 23.66 20.51
CA VAL A 302 5.42 23.03 21.79
C VAL A 302 5.17 24.00 22.93
N LEU A 303 4.30 23.66 23.87
CA LEU A 303 4.00 24.41 25.09
C LEU A 303 4.63 23.69 26.29
N THR A 304 5.43 24.37 27.11
CA THR A 304 6.16 23.74 28.22
C THR A 304 6.31 24.69 29.41
N ASN A 305 6.36 24.15 30.64
CA ASN A 305 6.84 24.89 31.82
C ASN A 305 8.34 24.64 32.11
N GLY A 306 9.02 23.82 31.30
CA GLY A 306 10.44 23.52 31.43
C GLY A 306 11.16 23.62 30.09
N GLY A 307 11.91 24.69 29.88
CA GLY A 307 12.62 24.96 28.63
C GLY A 307 13.54 23.83 28.17
N GLY A 308 14.25 23.15 29.08
CA GLY A 308 15.13 22.03 28.73
C GLY A 308 14.40 20.85 28.05
N VAL A 309 13.21 20.49 28.55
CA VAL A 309 12.39 19.42 27.96
C VAL A 309 11.76 19.89 26.64
N GLY A 310 11.42 21.18 26.53
CA GLY A 310 10.98 21.79 25.27
C GLY A 310 12.03 21.73 24.17
N VAL A 311 13.30 22.00 24.48
CA VAL A 311 14.41 21.91 23.53
C VAL A 311 14.63 20.47 23.06
N LEU A 312 14.62 19.48 23.97
CA LEU A 312 14.72 18.06 23.61
C LEU A 312 13.59 17.61 22.67
N ALA A 313 12.38 18.12 22.85
CA ALA A 313 11.26 17.86 21.96
C ALA A 313 11.52 18.41 20.55
N ILE A 314 12.10 19.61 20.44
CA ILE A 314 12.43 20.24 19.15
C ILE A 314 13.56 19.51 18.44
N ASP A 315 14.62 19.16 19.15
CA ASP A 315 15.72 18.37 18.59
C ASP A 315 15.19 17.05 18.01
N ARG A 316 14.35 16.35 18.78
CA ARG A 316 13.70 15.12 18.32
C ARG A 316 12.80 15.35 17.11
N LEU A 317 12.06 16.46 17.06
CA LEU A 317 11.18 16.80 15.95
C LEU A 317 12.00 16.97 14.66
N ILE A 318 13.11 17.71 14.74
CA ILE A 318 14.01 17.96 13.61
C ILE A 318 14.68 16.66 13.16
N ASP A 319 15.17 15.84 14.09
CA ASP A 319 15.80 14.54 13.79
C ASP A 319 14.86 13.60 13.02
N LEU A 320 13.56 13.66 13.32
CA LEU A 320 12.53 12.86 12.65
C LEU A 320 11.99 13.49 11.35
N GLY A 321 12.52 14.67 10.97
CA GLY A 321 12.13 15.41 9.76
C GLY A 321 10.82 16.20 9.90
N GLY A 322 10.39 16.47 11.13
CA GLY A 322 9.21 17.28 11.42
C GLY A 322 9.40 18.77 11.16
N THR A 323 8.29 19.51 11.15
CA THR A 323 8.30 20.97 10.96
C THR A 323 7.89 21.67 12.25
N LEU A 324 8.72 22.59 12.73
CA LEU A 324 8.39 23.43 13.89
C LEU A 324 7.40 24.52 13.45
N ALA A 325 6.35 24.75 14.24
CA ALA A 325 5.38 25.80 13.95
C ALA A 325 5.94 27.21 14.22
N GLY A 326 5.50 28.18 13.42
CA GLY A 326 5.62 29.59 13.73
C GLY A 326 4.55 30.04 14.73
N LEU A 327 4.58 31.32 15.09
CA LEU A 327 3.53 31.98 15.86
C LEU A 327 3.10 33.23 15.11
N SER A 328 1.79 33.38 14.85
CA SER A 328 1.27 34.61 14.24
C SER A 328 1.45 35.82 15.18
N ASP A 329 1.55 37.02 14.61
CA ASP A 329 1.65 38.27 15.36
C ASP A 329 0.49 38.42 16.38
N ALA A 330 -0.72 38.06 15.97
CA ALA A 330 -1.91 38.07 16.84
C ALA A 330 -1.79 37.10 18.03
N THR A 331 -1.13 35.97 17.85
CA THR A 331 -0.89 34.99 18.93
C THR A 331 0.19 35.48 19.87
N MET A 332 1.27 36.05 19.34
CA MET A 332 2.32 36.70 20.12
C MET A 332 1.76 37.80 21.02
N GLU A 333 0.87 38.67 20.50
CA GLU A 333 0.21 39.72 21.28
C GLU A 333 -0.62 39.15 22.45
N ARG A 334 -1.43 38.11 22.21
CA ARG A 334 -2.25 37.48 23.26
C ARG A 334 -1.40 36.84 24.36
N LEU A 335 -0.32 36.16 23.97
CA LEU A 335 0.61 35.53 24.92
C LEU A 335 1.33 36.61 25.75
N ASN A 336 1.82 37.67 25.12
CA ASN A 336 2.50 38.79 25.81
C ASN A 336 1.61 39.52 26.83
N ALA A 337 0.30 39.59 26.58
CA ALA A 337 -0.64 40.24 27.48
C ALA A 337 -0.95 39.42 28.75
N ARG A 338 -0.71 38.10 28.74
CA ARG A 338 -1.18 37.18 29.79
C ARG A 338 -0.07 36.37 30.45
N LEU A 339 1.06 36.18 29.78
CA LEU A 339 2.21 35.47 30.33
C LEU A 339 3.22 36.43 30.98
N PRO A 340 4.05 35.95 31.92
CA PRO A 340 5.15 36.72 32.48
C PRO A 340 6.12 37.23 31.40
N ALA A 341 6.67 38.43 31.56
CA ALA A 341 7.53 39.07 30.55
C ALA A 341 8.76 38.23 30.11
N ASN A 342 9.19 37.28 30.95
CA ASN A 342 10.35 36.42 30.73
C ASN A 342 10.02 35.07 30.06
N TRP A 343 8.79 34.84 29.57
CA TRP A 343 8.49 33.68 28.72
C TRP A 343 9.36 33.69 27.44
N SER A 344 9.47 32.57 26.73
CA SER A 344 10.47 32.41 25.66
C SER A 344 10.31 33.30 24.41
N HIS A 345 9.14 33.90 24.17
CA HIS A 345 8.81 34.66 22.94
C HIS A 345 9.02 33.87 21.64
N GLY A 346 8.87 32.55 21.69
CA GLY A 346 9.07 31.68 20.53
C GLY A 346 8.52 30.27 20.74
N ASN A 347 8.85 29.37 19.82
CA ASN A 347 8.55 27.94 19.90
C ASN A 347 9.87 27.20 20.26
N PRO A 348 9.98 26.61 21.47
CA PRO A 348 8.91 26.21 22.36
C PRO A 348 8.41 27.39 23.21
N ILE A 349 7.11 27.43 23.47
CA ILE A 349 6.45 28.40 24.33
C ILE A 349 6.74 27.96 25.78
N ASP A 350 7.77 28.55 26.40
CA ASP A 350 8.15 28.28 27.79
C ASP A 350 7.41 29.25 28.73
N ILE A 351 6.42 28.72 29.46
CA ILE A 351 5.57 29.46 30.40
C ILE A 351 6.13 29.53 31.83
N ILE A 352 7.41 29.17 32.01
CA ILE A 352 8.21 29.21 33.25
C ILE A 352 7.82 28.11 34.25
N GLY A 353 8.80 27.63 35.02
CA GLY A 353 8.68 26.45 35.90
C GLY A 353 7.67 26.55 37.05
N ASP A 354 7.21 27.75 37.38
CA ASP A 354 6.17 28.00 38.38
C ASP A 354 4.75 28.12 37.75
N ALA A 355 4.60 27.73 36.48
CA ALA A 355 3.33 27.80 35.75
C ALA A 355 2.19 27.07 36.47
N ASP A 356 1.11 27.82 36.74
CA ASP A 356 -0.14 27.31 37.26
C ASP A 356 -1.06 26.82 36.12
N ALA A 357 -2.21 26.27 36.52
CA ALA A 357 -3.22 25.76 35.58
C ALA A 357 -3.77 26.86 34.65
N GLU A 358 -3.86 28.12 35.12
CA GLU A 358 -4.34 29.24 34.31
C GLU A 358 -3.37 29.55 33.15
N ARG A 359 -2.05 29.58 33.41
CA ARG A 359 -1.04 29.79 32.35
C ARG A 359 -1.13 28.73 31.26
N TYR A 360 -1.32 27.46 31.62
CA TYR A 360 -1.55 26.38 30.65
C TYR A 360 -2.81 26.61 29.81
N SER A 361 -3.94 26.94 30.46
CA SER A 361 -5.21 27.20 29.76
C SER A 361 -5.08 28.35 28.75
N VAL A 362 -4.53 29.48 29.19
CA VAL A 362 -4.43 30.70 28.35
C VAL A 362 -3.49 30.49 27.18
N ALA A 363 -2.32 29.88 27.40
CA ALA A 363 -1.38 29.61 26.33
C ALA A 363 -1.96 28.62 25.30
N LEU A 364 -2.63 27.55 25.77
CA LEU A 364 -3.26 26.56 24.91
C LEU A 364 -4.39 27.17 24.07
N GLU A 365 -5.25 28.01 24.66
CA GLU A 365 -6.34 28.66 23.93
C GLU A 365 -5.82 29.57 22.80
N ALA A 366 -4.72 30.29 23.03
CA ALA A 366 -4.08 31.09 21.99
C ALA A 366 -3.59 30.20 20.83
N LEU A 367 -2.84 29.13 21.13
CA LEU A 367 -2.30 28.20 20.13
C LEU A 367 -3.39 27.47 19.34
N LEU A 368 -4.50 27.09 20.00
CA LEU A 368 -5.62 26.41 19.36
C LEU A 368 -6.27 27.27 18.26
N THR A 369 -6.17 28.59 18.32
CA THR A 369 -6.74 29.53 17.34
C THR A 369 -5.74 30.06 16.30
N ASP A 370 -4.46 29.69 16.41
CA ASP A 370 -3.38 30.28 15.60
C ASP A 370 -3.13 29.56 14.27
N ASP A 371 -3.31 30.21 13.14
CA ASP A 371 -3.17 29.57 11.82
C ASP A 371 -1.72 29.17 11.45
N GLU A 372 -0.72 29.58 12.23
CA GLU A 372 0.70 29.21 12.02
C GLU A 372 1.10 27.84 12.59
N ASN A 373 0.19 27.16 13.34
CA ASN A 373 0.41 25.80 13.84
C ASN A 373 -0.74 24.84 13.48
N ASP A 374 -0.37 23.58 13.24
CA ASP A 374 -1.32 22.53 12.86
C ASP A 374 -1.61 21.56 14.01
N ALA A 375 -0.68 21.43 14.96
CA ALA A 375 -0.75 20.55 16.12
C ALA A 375 -0.05 21.15 17.34
N ILE A 376 -0.42 20.70 18.54
CA ILE A 376 0.13 21.21 19.80
C ILE A 376 0.63 20.06 20.67
N LEU A 377 1.87 20.12 21.12
CA LEU A 377 2.44 19.25 22.16
C LEU A 377 2.57 20.04 23.45
N ILE A 378 1.94 19.54 24.51
CA ILE A 378 1.99 20.14 25.84
C ILE A 378 2.88 19.28 26.73
N LEU A 379 3.86 19.94 27.36
CA LEU A 379 4.84 19.35 28.24
C LEU A 379 4.65 19.91 29.65
N ASN A 380 4.71 19.03 30.64
CA ASN A 380 4.73 19.41 32.04
C ASN A 380 5.84 18.69 32.77
N VAL A 381 6.64 19.46 33.49
CA VAL A 381 7.57 18.98 34.50
C VAL A 381 6.94 19.29 35.86
N PRO A 382 6.55 18.29 36.66
CA PRO A 382 5.99 18.52 37.99
C PRO A 382 6.97 19.29 38.88
N THR A 383 6.46 20.32 39.56
CA THR A 383 7.24 21.13 40.52
C THR A 383 6.55 21.18 41.87
N ALA A 384 7.27 21.59 42.92
CA ALA A 384 6.70 21.67 44.27
C ALA A 384 5.66 22.78 44.45
N ILE A 385 5.52 23.68 43.46
CA ILE A 385 4.76 24.93 43.59
C ILE A 385 3.46 24.88 42.78
N ALA A 386 3.38 24.01 41.76
CA ALA A 386 2.22 23.89 40.88
C ALA A 386 1.74 22.43 40.76
N SER A 387 0.42 22.26 40.82
CA SER A 387 -0.24 20.95 40.68
C SER A 387 -0.27 20.50 39.22
N ALA A 388 0.39 19.37 38.94
CA ALA A 388 0.38 18.75 37.62
C ALA A 388 -1.03 18.28 37.22
N ALA A 389 -1.84 17.82 38.18
CA ALA A 389 -3.22 17.40 37.97
C ALA A 389 -4.14 18.58 37.64
N ASP A 390 -3.98 19.73 38.31
CA ASP A 390 -4.77 20.93 38.00
C ASP A 390 -4.42 21.48 36.62
N ALA A 391 -3.15 21.43 36.23
CA ALA A 391 -2.72 21.78 34.88
C ALA A 391 -3.33 20.83 33.83
N ALA A 392 -3.34 19.52 34.09
CA ALA A 392 -3.97 18.53 33.20
C ALA A 392 -5.48 18.74 33.07
N ALA A 393 -6.17 19.06 34.16
CA ALA A 393 -7.59 19.38 34.16
C ALA A 393 -7.88 20.65 33.34
N ALA A 394 -7.10 21.72 33.52
CA ALA A 394 -7.25 22.96 32.75
C ALA A 394 -7.00 22.75 31.24
N VAL A 395 -5.99 21.95 30.89
CA VAL A 395 -5.74 21.55 29.49
C VAL A 395 -6.93 20.79 28.92
N ALA A 396 -7.46 19.81 29.65
CA ALA A 396 -8.61 19.02 29.21
C ALA A 396 -9.86 19.90 29.00
N ASP A 397 -10.11 20.85 29.90
CA ASP A 397 -11.23 21.79 29.80
C ASP A 397 -11.08 22.75 28.61
N ALA A 398 -9.89 23.29 28.37
CA ALA A 398 -9.62 24.13 27.19
C ALA A 398 -9.84 23.38 25.87
N VAL A 399 -9.40 22.12 25.78
CA VAL A 399 -9.66 21.27 24.60
C VAL A 399 -11.15 20.97 24.45
N ARG A 400 -11.88 20.72 25.56
CA ARG A 400 -13.33 20.50 25.54
C ARG A 400 -14.07 21.74 25.00
N ARG A 401 -13.78 22.93 25.55
CA ARG A 401 -14.37 24.21 25.11
C ARG A 401 -14.12 24.47 23.63
N ASN A 402 -12.89 24.24 23.15
CA ASN A 402 -12.58 24.39 21.73
C ASN A 402 -13.43 23.44 20.87
N ARG A 403 -13.56 22.17 21.28
CA ARG A 403 -14.34 21.19 20.52
C ARG A 403 -15.83 21.53 20.45
N GLU A 404 -16.36 22.15 21.49
CA GLU A 404 -17.77 22.60 21.55
C GLU A 404 -18.01 23.88 20.72
N SER A 405 -16.98 24.70 20.50
CA SER A 405 -17.08 25.97 19.76
C SER A 405 -17.33 25.83 18.25
N GLY A 406 -17.24 24.62 17.69
CA GLY A 406 -17.35 24.38 16.25
C GLY A 406 -16.13 24.81 15.42
N MET A 407 -15.07 25.34 16.06
CA MET A 407 -13.79 25.65 15.40
C MET A 407 -13.05 24.39 14.94
N ARG A 408 -12.12 24.57 14.00
CA ARG A 408 -11.27 23.48 13.48
C ARG A 408 -10.50 22.82 14.64
N HIS A 409 -10.73 21.53 14.85
CA HIS A 409 -10.03 20.78 15.88
C HIS A 409 -8.59 20.51 15.46
N LYS A 410 -7.64 21.05 16.23
CA LYS A 410 -6.23 20.68 16.13
C LYS A 410 -5.93 19.51 17.06
N PRO A 411 -5.08 18.55 16.64
CA PRO A 411 -4.59 17.51 17.53
C PRO A 411 -3.75 18.11 18.66
N VAL A 412 -4.03 17.65 19.88
CA VAL A 412 -3.30 18.02 21.10
C VAL A 412 -2.70 16.75 21.68
N PHE A 413 -1.41 16.80 22.01
CA PHE A 413 -0.63 15.73 22.62
C PHE A 413 -0.13 16.20 23.99
N ALA A 414 0.00 15.29 24.96
CA ALA A 414 0.50 15.62 26.29
C ALA A 414 1.68 14.71 26.68
N ALA A 415 2.70 15.26 27.34
CA ALA A 415 3.70 14.48 28.05
C ALA A 415 3.99 15.09 29.43
N TRP A 416 3.59 14.36 30.48
CA TRP A 416 3.81 14.74 31.88
C TRP A 416 4.99 13.92 32.40
N ILE A 417 6.13 14.58 32.60
CA ILE A 417 7.38 13.92 32.94
C ILE A 417 7.28 13.30 34.33
N GLY A 418 7.61 12.01 34.45
CA GLY A 418 7.55 11.26 35.70
C GLY A 418 6.27 10.45 35.91
N GLU A 419 5.32 10.52 34.96
CA GLU A 419 4.02 9.81 34.96
C GLU A 419 3.15 10.05 36.20
N ASP A 420 2.03 10.74 36.01
CA ASP A 420 1.00 10.91 37.05
C ASP A 420 -0.33 10.27 36.62
N PRO A 421 -0.77 9.17 37.27
CA PRO A 421 -2.04 8.50 36.94
C PRO A 421 -3.28 9.38 37.08
N GLU A 422 -3.24 10.41 37.93
CA GLU A 422 -4.37 11.33 38.09
C GLU A 422 -4.51 12.24 36.87
N SER A 423 -3.41 12.86 36.42
CA SER A 423 -3.33 13.64 35.17
C SER A 423 -3.79 12.85 33.95
N ALA A 424 -3.39 11.57 33.84
CA ALA A 424 -3.76 10.69 32.72
C ALA A 424 -5.28 10.55 32.53
N ARG A 425 -6.05 10.50 33.63
CA ARG A 425 -7.53 10.38 33.59
C ARG A 425 -8.19 11.56 32.90
N PHE A 426 -7.69 12.78 33.12
CA PHE A 426 -8.22 13.98 32.45
C PHE A 426 -8.01 13.91 30.94
N PHE A 427 -6.83 13.48 30.50
CA PHE A 427 -6.52 13.31 29.07
C PHE A 427 -7.38 12.22 28.42
N GLU A 428 -7.65 11.12 29.12
CA GLU A 428 -8.53 10.05 28.63
C GLU A 428 -9.96 10.53 28.38
N GLN A 429 -10.53 11.30 29.30
CA GLN A 429 -11.89 11.84 29.18
C GLN A 429 -12.11 12.68 27.93
N VAL A 430 -11.06 13.39 27.47
CA VAL A 430 -11.09 14.20 26.26
C VAL A 430 -10.27 13.61 25.11
N ARG A 431 -9.89 12.33 25.18
CA ARG A 431 -9.15 11.61 24.12
C ARG A 431 -7.87 12.32 23.65
N ILE A 432 -7.11 12.93 24.57
CA ILE A 432 -5.76 13.43 24.30
C ILE A 432 -4.79 12.24 24.44
N PRO A 433 -3.97 11.92 23.42
CA PRO A 433 -2.85 10.99 23.56
C PRO A 433 -1.85 11.56 24.55
N HIS A 434 -1.52 10.78 25.57
CA HIS A 434 -0.55 11.15 26.59
C HIS A 434 0.62 10.16 26.60
N PHE A 435 1.82 10.67 26.82
CA PHE A 435 3.07 9.91 26.74
C PHE A 435 3.93 10.14 27.98
N ALA A 436 4.80 9.17 28.26
CA ALA A 436 5.75 9.24 29.37
C ALA A 436 6.87 10.26 29.13
N THR A 437 7.25 10.46 27.86
CA THR A 437 8.39 11.29 27.45
C THR A 437 8.03 12.22 26.31
N GLU A 438 8.77 13.33 26.20
CA GLU A 438 8.70 14.26 25.08
C GLU A 438 9.07 13.58 23.76
N ALA A 439 10.05 12.68 23.77
CA ALA A 439 10.50 11.97 22.58
C ALA A 439 9.42 11.05 22.00
N ASP A 440 8.63 10.39 22.86
CA ASP A 440 7.53 9.53 22.43
C ASP A 440 6.34 10.34 21.92
N ALA A 441 6.05 11.50 22.53
CA ALA A 441 5.00 12.39 22.08
C ALA A 441 5.29 12.98 20.69
N VAL A 442 6.53 13.43 20.46
CA VAL A 442 6.99 13.89 19.15
C VAL A 442 6.94 12.75 18.13
N ARG A 443 7.30 11.52 18.52
CA ARG A 443 7.20 10.35 17.64
C ARG A 443 5.75 10.05 17.27
N GLY A 444 4.82 10.11 18.22
CA GLY A 444 3.38 9.95 17.98
C GLY A 444 2.84 11.01 17.02
N PHE A 445 3.26 12.27 17.16
CA PHE A 445 2.94 13.33 16.19
C PHE A 445 3.44 13.00 14.78
N ILE A 446 4.72 12.63 14.63
CA ILE A 446 5.30 12.28 13.34
C ILE A 446 4.62 11.06 12.72
N GLN A 447 4.26 10.06 13.53
CA GLN A 447 3.49 8.90 13.06
C GLN A 447 2.11 9.30 12.53
N LEU A 448 1.42 10.24 13.18
CA LEU A 448 0.13 10.75 12.70
C LEU A 448 0.28 11.50 11.36
N VAL A 449 1.34 12.32 11.22
CA VAL A 449 1.65 13.01 9.96
C VAL A 449 1.94 12.00 8.83
N ARG A 450 2.80 11.01 9.08
CA ARG A 450 3.15 9.96 8.11
C ARG A 450 1.95 9.11 7.71
N TYR A 451 1.09 8.76 8.68
CA TYR A 451 -0.14 8.03 8.40
C TYR A 451 -1.06 8.84 7.49
N ARG A 452 -1.26 10.14 7.76
CA ARG A 452 -2.05 11.03 6.89
C ARG A 452 -1.47 11.14 5.48
N GLU A 453 -0.15 11.23 5.34
CA GLU A 453 0.51 11.24 4.02
C GLU A 453 0.25 9.94 3.27
N ALA A 454 0.43 8.78 3.93
CA ALA A 454 0.14 7.48 3.34
C ALA A 454 -1.36 7.35 2.96
N GLN A 455 -2.27 7.86 3.79
CA GLN A 455 -3.69 7.92 3.47
C GLN A 455 -3.97 8.81 2.26
N SER A 456 -3.25 9.92 2.10
CA SER A 456 -3.37 10.79 0.92
C SER A 456 -2.92 10.04 -0.35
N GLU A 457 -1.77 9.36 -0.30
CA GLU A 457 -1.26 8.54 -1.42
C GLU A 457 -2.17 7.34 -1.77
N LEU A 458 -2.87 6.78 -0.78
CA LEU A 458 -3.89 5.74 -0.97
C LEU A 458 -5.11 6.26 -1.75
N MET A 459 -5.47 7.54 -1.53
CA MET A 459 -6.58 8.20 -2.22
C MET A 459 -6.23 8.63 -3.64
N GLU A 460 -4.94 8.73 -3.99
CA GLU A 460 -4.54 9.02 -5.36
C GLU A 460 -4.83 7.86 -6.32
N THR A 461 -5.63 8.16 -7.34
CA THR A 461 -5.81 7.36 -8.55
C THR A 461 -5.09 8.06 -9.69
N PRO A 462 -3.88 7.63 -10.03
CA PRO A 462 -3.15 8.23 -11.13
C PRO A 462 -3.94 8.12 -12.42
N ASP A 463 -4.11 9.24 -13.12
CA ASP A 463 -4.27 9.18 -14.57
C ASP A 463 -3.05 8.47 -15.13
N SER A 464 -3.24 7.50 -16.02
CA SER A 464 -2.12 6.77 -16.61
C SER A 464 -1.14 7.73 -17.30
N LEU A 465 -1.63 8.85 -17.85
CA LEU A 465 -0.83 9.85 -18.58
C LEU A 465 -1.41 11.27 -18.49
N PRO A 466 -0.56 12.31 -18.56
CA PRO A 466 -1.00 13.67 -18.90
C PRO A 466 -1.77 13.67 -20.24
N HIS A 467 -2.80 14.52 -20.36
CA HIS A 467 -3.67 14.56 -21.55
C HIS A 467 -2.92 14.87 -22.85
N ASP A 468 -1.80 15.60 -22.76
CA ASP A 468 -1.01 16.03 -23.91
C ASP A 468 0.13 15.07 -24.28
N PHE A 469 0.17 13.87 -23.69
CA PHE A 469 1.23 12.88 -23.94
C PHE A 469 0.64 11.57 -24.46
N VAL A 470 1.12 11.15 -25.64
CA VAL A 470 0.76 9.88 -26.28
C VAL A 470 2.05 9.15 -26.68
N PRO A 471 2.44 8.07 -25.99
CA PRO A 471 3.64 7.32 -26.34
C PRO A 471 3.48 6.55 -27.66
N ASP A 472 4.57 6.39 -28.41
CA ASP A 472 4.65 5.46 -29.54
C ASP A 472 4.93 4.04 -29.04
N VAL A 473 3.91 3.45 -28.43
CA VAL A 473 3.98 2.11 -27.83
C VAL A 473 4.33 1.04 -28.87
N THR A 474 3.81 1.18 -30.10
CA THR A 474 4.04 0.20 -31.18
C THR A 474 5.52 0.11 -31.54
N SER A 475 6.18 1.24 -31.78
CA SER A 475 7.63 1.25 -32.08
C SER A 475 8.44 0.72 -30.91
N ALA A 476 8.06 1.09 -29.68
CA ALA A 476 8.72 0.64 -28.47
C ALA A 476 8.61 -0.90 -28.26
N GLN A 477 7.44 -1.48 -28.52
CA GLN A 477 7.22 -2.93 -28.47
C GLN A 477 8.08 -3.67 -29.51
N VAL A 478 8.21 -3.13 -30.72
CA VAL A 478 9.05 -3.73 -31.77
C VAL A 478 10.52 -3.79 -31.35
N ILE A 479 11.03 -2.74 -30.72
CA ILE A 479 12.42 -2.68 -30.21
C ILE A 479 12.65 -3.81 -29.19
N VAL A 480 11.79 -3.89 -28.17
CA VAL A 480 11.95 -4.86 -27.07
C VAL A 480 11.73 -6.30 -27.57
N ALA A 481 10.74 -6.52 -28.43
CA ALA A 481 10.45 -7.85 -28.98
C ALA A 481 11.60 -8.40 -29.83
N ARG A 482 12.25 -7.56 -30.65
CA ARG A 482 13.45 -7.95 -31.42
C ARG A 482 14.59 -8.36 -30.49
N ALA A 483 14.87 -7.54 -29.48
CA ALA A 483 15.94 -7.83 -28.53
C ALA A 483 15.72 -9.15 -27.76
N ILE A 484 14.48 -9.45 -27.40
CA ILE A 484 14.12 -10.74 -26.78
C ILE A 484 14.27 -11.90 -27.77
N ALA A 485 13.84 -11.73 -29.01
CA ALA A 485 13.98 -12.76 -30.05
C ALA A 485 15.46 -13.10 -30.29
N ASP A 486 16.36 -12.12 -30.15
CA ASP A 486 17.81 -12.29 -30.22
C ASP A 486 18.43 -12.89 -28.93
N ASN A 487 17.61 -13.29 -27.94
CA ASN A 487 18.03 -13.75 -26.61
C ASN A 487 18.91 -12.76 -25.83
N ARG A 488 18.75 -11.46 -26.10
CA ARG A 488 19.48 -10.41 -25.38
C ARG A 488 18.80 -10.09 -24.05
N ARG A 489 19.60 -9.69 -23.07
CA ARG A 489 19.14 -9.21 -21.75
C ARG A 489 19.23 -7.68 -21.60
N TRP A 490 19.84 -7.02 -22.58
CA TRP A 490 20.08 -5.59 -22.59
C TRP A 490 19.74 -5.02 -23.96
N LEU A 491 19.13 -3.83 -23.95
CA LEU A 491 19.03 -3.01 -25.15
C LEU A 491 20.37 -2.32 -25.42
N ASP A 492 20.72 -2.19 -26.69
CA ASP A 492 21.87 -1.39 -27.08
C ASP A 492 21.57 0.12 -26.94
N PRO A 493 22.58 1.01 -26.94
CA PRO A 493 22.37 2.44 -26.75
C PRO A 493 21.49 3.13 -27.82
N LEU A 494 21.47 2.65 -29.07
CA LEU A 494 20.60 3.19 -30.12
C LEU A 494 19.14 2.84 -29.81
N GLU A 495 18.90 1.58 -29.45
CA GLU A 495 17.58 1.08 -29.01
C GLU A 495 17.10 1.81 -27.76
N VAL A 496 17.97 2.03 -26.77
CA VAL A 496 17.66 2.81 -25.56
C VAL A 496 17.27 4.24 -25.92
N ASN A 497 18.02 4.90 -26.82
CA ASN A 497 17.72 6.28 -27.23
C ASN A 497 16.38 6.38 -27.96
N ALA A 498 16.12 5.46 -28.89
CA ALA A 498 14.86 5.38 -29.62
C ALA A 498 13.68 5.11 -28.68
N LEU A 499 13.86 4.19 -27.72
CA LEU A 499 12.84 3.86 -26.73
C LEU A 499 12.52 5.04 -25.82
N LEU A 500 13.52 5.75 -25.28
CA LEU A 500 13.28 6.94 -24.45
C LEU A 500 12.55 8.05 -25.25
N ARG A 501 12.90 8.24 -26.52
CA ARG A 501 12.20 9.19 -27.41
C ARG A 501 10.76 8.80 -27.69
N ALA A 502 10.46 7.51 -27.84
CA ALA A 502 9.09 7.02 -28.02
C ALA A 502 8.16 7.37 -26.85
N TYR A 503 8.73 7.67 -25.67
CA TYR A 503 8.02 8.14 -24.48
C TYR A 503 8.28 9.63 -24.16
N ASP A 504 8.79 10.41 -25.11
CA ASP A 504 9.17 11.82 -24.93
C ASP A 504 10.04 12.07 -23.68
N ILE A 505 10.91 11.12 -23.33
CA ILE A 505 11.91 11.31 -22.27
C ILE A 505 13.13 11.98 -22.94
N PRO A 506 13.45 13.24 -22.61
CA PRO A 506 14.54 13.96 -23.27
C PRO A 506 15.86 13.24 -23.03
N VAL A 507 16.56 12.89 -24.11
CA VAL A 507 17.84 12.18 -24.07
C VAL A 507 18.83 12.83 -25.02
N ALA A 508 20.10 12.89 -24.62
CA ALA A 508 21.16 13.41 -25.48
C ALA A 508 21.18 12.66 -26.82
N PRO A 509 21.25 13.37 -27.97
CA PRO A 509 21.29 12.72 -29.26
C PRO A 509 22.58 11.92 -29.39
N LEU A 510 22.52 10.81 -30.14
CA LEU A 510 23.68 9.99 -30.40
C LEU A 510 23.67 9.51 -31.85
N VAL A 511 24.86 9.35 -32.41
CA VAL A 511 25.07 8.88 -33.79
C VAL A 511 26.04 7.71 -33.75
N LEU A 512 25.69 6.61 -34.42
CA LEU A 512 26.60 5.50 -34.64
C LEU A 512 27.49 5.80 -35.85
N ALA A 513 28.79 5.66 -35.66
CA ALA A 513 29.81 5.72 -36.69
C ALA A 513 30.58 4.40 -36.72
N THR A 514 30.84 3.87 -37.91
CA THR A 514 31.61 2.63 -38.10
C THR A 514 33.08 2.89 -38.41
N SER A 515 33.44 4.15 -38.68
CA SER A 515 34.82 4.59 -38.98
C SER A 515 35.15 5.92 -38.28
N SER A 516 36.44 6.27 -38.24
CA SER A 516 36.89 7.56 -37.73
C SER A 516 36.40 8.74 -38.58
N ASP A 517 36.28 8.57 -39.91
CA ASP A 517 35.71 9.58 -40.81
C ASP A 517 34.23 9.85 -40.54
N GLU A 518 33.43 8.78 -40.38
CA GLU A 518 32.01 8.92 -40.02
C GLU A 518 31.84 9.58 -38.65
N ALA A 519 32.71 9.26 -37.70
CA ALA A 519 32.66 9.85 -36.36
C ALA A 519 32.98 11.36 -36.39
N VAL A 520 33.94 11.78 -37.22
CA VAL A 520 34.24 13.19 -37.46
C VAL A 520 33.07 13.89 -38.12
N ALA A 521 32.48 13.30 -39.16
CA ALA A 521 31.29 13.87 -39.83
C ALA A 521 30.11 14.05 -38.87
N ALA A 522 29.89 13.10 -37.96
CA ALA A 522 28.87 13.20 -36.91
C ALA A 522 29.18 14.31 -35.87
N ALA A 523 30.44 14.63 -35.63
CA ALA A 523 30.87 15.65 -34.67
C ALA A 523 30.84 17.08 -35.24
N GLN A 524 30.96 17.24 -36.57
CA GLN A 524 31.01 18.55 -37.24
C GLN A 524 29.88 19.52 -36.87
N PRO A 525 28.59 19.11 -36.87
CA PRO A 525 27.51 20.01 -36.47
C PRO A 525 27.65 20.52 -35.04
N ILE A 526 28.15 19.66 -34.14
CA ILE A 526 28.32 20.00 -32.71
C ILE A 526 29.47 21.00 -32.54
N PHE A 527 30.56 20.85 -33.30
CA PHE A 527 31.65 21.83 -33.31
C PHE A 527 31.24 23.18 -33.89
N ALA A 528 30.38 23.18 -34.92
CA ALA A 528 29.85 24.42 -35.50
C ALA A 528 29.04 25.24 -34.49
N GLU A 529 28.41 24.57 -33.52
CA GLU A 529 27.68 25.18 -32.40
C GLU A 529 28.60 25.53 -31.19
N GLY A 530 29.92 25.29 -31.31
CA GLY A 530 30.90 25.54 -30.25
C GLY A 530 30.91 24.48 -29.14
N GLY A 531 30.29 23.32 -29.37
CA GLY A 531 30.24 22.21 -28.43
C GLY A 531 31.49 21.32 -28.49
N THR A 532 31.57 20.38 -27.54
CA THR A 532 32.53 19.26 -27.55
C THR A 532 31.79 17.94 -27.65
N VAL A 533 32.47 16.87 -28.06
CA VAL A 533 31.88 15.53 -28.19
C VAL A 533 32.55 14.51 -27.31
N ALA A 534 31.79 13.48 -26.95
CA ALA A 534 32.27 12.23 -26.40
C ALA A 534 32.15 11.13 -27.46
N VAL A 535 33.14 10.25 -27.50
CA VAL A 535 33.10 9.02 -28.30
C VAL A 535 33.18 7.80 -27.41
N LYS A 536 32.30 6.81 -27.65
CA LYS A 536 32.16 5.61 -26.82
C LYS A 536 32.08 4.37 -27.71
N VAL A 537 32.81 3.31 -27.37
CA VAL A 537 32.71 2.03 -28.07
C VAL A 537 31.31 1.42 -27.91
N LEU A 538 30.79 0.87 -29.02
CA LEU A 538 29.60 0.04 -29.04
C LEU A 538 29.98 -1.38 -29.44
N SER A 539 29.80 -2.31 -28.52
CA SER A 539 30.08 -3.73 -28.71
C SER A 539 29.20 -4.54 -27.76
N PRO A 540 28.57 -5.64 -28.21
CA PRO A 540 27.86 -6.58 -27.34
C PRO A 540 28.81 -7.29 -26.35
N ASP A 541 30.09 -7.43 -26.69
CA ASP A 541 31.08 -8.19 -25.91
C ASP A 541 31.89 -7.31 -24.94
N ILE A 542 31.75 -5.98 -25.02
CA ILE A 542 32.44 -5.01 -24.16
C ILE A 542 31.42 -4.28 -23.27
N VAL A 543 31.07 -4.90 -22.15
CA VAL A 543 30.09 -4.37 -21.18
C VAL A 543 30.65 -3.17 -20.39
N HIS A 544 31.88 -3.27 -19.87
CA HIS A 544 32.55 -2.20 -19.15
C HIS A 544 33.50 -1.42 -20.07
N LYS A 545 32.95 -0.43 -20.79
CA LYS A 545 33.65 0.35 -21.81
C LYS A 545 34.93 1.03 -21.29
N SER A 546 34.91 1.51 -20.04
CA SER A 546 36.06 2.19 -19.42
C SER A 546 37.26 1.27 -19.22
N ASP A 547 37.07 -0.03 -19.02
CA ASP A 547 38.15 -1.00 -18.71
C ASP A 547 39.14 -1.14 -19.86
N ILE A 548 38.68 -0.92 -21.09
CA ILE A 548 39.53 -0.91 -22.29
C ILE A 548 39.87 0.51 -22.77
N GLY A 549 39.50 1.55 -22.01
CA GLY A 549 39.61 2.94 -22.46
C GLY A 549 38.65 3.29 -23.60
N GLY A 550 37.55 2.56 -23.74
CA GLY A 550 36.53 2.69 -24.79
C GLY A 550 35.62 3.91 -24.64
N VAL A 551 35.99 4.89 -23.82
CA VAL A 551 35.29 6.16 -23.62
C VAL A 551 36.30 7.29 -23.66
N LYS A 552 36.10 8.26 -24.55
CA LYS A 552 36.91 9.49 -24.64
C LYS A 552 35.96 10.68 -24.61
N LEU A 553 36.22 11.61 -23.69
CA LEU A 553 35.36 12.74 -23.39
C LEU A 553 36.03 14.05 -23.84
N ASP A 554 35.24 15.12 -23.93
CA ASP A 554 35.73 16.49 -24.14
C ASP A 554 36.58 16.70 -25.40
N LEU A 555 36.25 15.99 -26.47
CA LEU A 555 36.93 16.15 -27.75
C LEU A 555 36.41 17.41 -28.44
N ALA A 556 37.32 18.34 -28.75
CA ALA A 556 37.00 19.68 -29.23
C ALA A 556 37.37 19.93 -30.70
N THR A 557 38.01 18.95 -31.35
CA THR A 557 38.48 19.08 -32.74
C THR A 557 38.29 17.79 -33.52
N GLU A 558 38.14 17.90 -34.83
CA GLU A 558 38.07 16.74 -35.74
C GLU A 558 39.27 15.80 -35.56
N ASN A 559 40.48 16.34 -35.46
CA ASN A 559 41.69 15.55 -35.25
C ASN A 559 41.67 14.78 -33.92
N SER A 560 41.17 15.41 -32.85
CA SER A 560 41.03 14.73 -31.55
C SER A 560 40.00 13.60 -31.58
N VAL A 561 38.94 13.72 -32.38
CA VAL A 561 37.94 12.65 -32.58
C VAL A 561 38.56 11.49 -33.34
N ARG A 562 39.26 11.77 -34.44
CA ARG A 562 39.93 10.74 -35.26
C ARG A 562 40.90 9.90 -34.44
N LEU A 563 41.83 10.55 -33.74
CA LEU A 563 42.82 9.89 -32.90
C LEU A 563 42.18 9.10 -31.75
N ALA A 564 41.10 9.62 -31.16
CA ALA A 564 40.37 8.93 -30.09
C ALA A 564 39.70 7.65 -30.59
N VAL A 565 39.08 7.68 -31.78
CA VAL A 565 38.43 6.51 -32.40
C VAL A 565 39.46 5.43 -32.75
N GLU A 566 40.58 5.83 -33.36
CA GLU A 566 41.67 4.91 -33.70
C GLU A 566 42.25 4.23 -32.46
N ASP A 567 42.54 4.98 -31.39
CA ASP A 567 43.02 4.42 -30.11
C ASP A 567 42.00 3.45 -29.49
N ILE A 568 40.69 3.75 -29.57
CA ILE A 568 39.65 2.84 -29.07
C ILE A 568 39.65 1.52 -29.84
N PHE A 569 39.67 1.56 -31.18
CA PHE A 569 39.66 0.35 -32.00
C PHE A 569 40.93 -0.49 -31.78
N GLU A 570 42.11 0.14 -31.73
CA GLU A 570 43.37 -0.54 -31.45
C GLU A 570 43.36 -1.22 -30.07
N ARG A 571 42.88 -0.52 -29.04
CA ARG A 571 42.77 -1.09 -27.69
C ARG A 571 41.78 -2.23 -27.62
N ALA A 572 40.63 -2.11 -28.27
CA ALA A 572 39.62 -3.16 -28.32
C ALA A 572 40.19 -4.41 -29.01
N ALA A 573 40.82 -4.26 -30.18
CA ALA A 573 41.46 -5.37 -30.88
C ALA A 573 42.58 -6.04 -30.07
N ARG A 574 43.35 -5.26 -29.29
CA ARG A 574 44.46 -5.80 -28.46
C ARG A 574 43.98 -6.48 -27.17
N LEU A 575 43.04 -5.86 -26.46
CA LEU A 575 42.61 -6.31 -25.12
C LEU A 575 41.46 -7.33 -25.20
N LYS A 576 40.69 -7.32 -26.28
CA LYS A 576 39.53 -8.17 -26.54
C LYS A 576 39.49 -8.59 -28.02
N PRO A 577 40.45 -9.40 -28.50
CA PRO A 577 40.58 -9.73 -29.91
C PRO A 577 39.37 -10.47 -30.50
N ASP A 578 38.63 -11.21 -29.66
CA ASP A 578 37.44 -11.96 -30.07
C ASP A 578 36.13 -11.15 -29.96
N ALA A 579 36.20 -9.89 -29.49
CA ALA A 579 35.00 -9.06 -29.33
C ALA A 579 34.50 -8.52 -30.66
N VAL A 580 33.19 -8.65 -30.89
CA VAL A 580 32.50 -8.01 -32.01
C VAL A 580 32.34 -6.53 -31.71
N ILE A 581 32.90 -5.66 -32.54
CA ILE A 581 32.74 -4.21 -32.41
C ILE A 581 31.72 -3.74 -33.44
N THR A 582 30.59 -3.23 -32.98
CA THR A 582 29.53 -2.68 -33.84
C THR A 582 29.92 -1.30 -34.38
N GLY A 583 30.65 -0.51 -33.58
CA GLY A 583 31.16 0.80 -33.99
C GLY A 583 31.46 1.72 -32.80
N ILE A 584 31.37 3.02 -33.07
CA ILE A 584 31.57 4.11 -32.11
C ILE A 584 30.32 4.96 -32.05
N ILE A 585 29.88 5.27 -30.84
CA ILE A 585 28.84 6.26 -30.58
C ILE A 585 29.48 7.62 -30.42
N VAL A 586 29.03 8.60 -31.21
CA VAL A 586 29.35 10.02 -31.06
C VAL A 586 28.18 10.72 -30.37
N GLN A 587 28.47 11.44 -29.28
CA GLN A 587 27.49 12.15 -28.47
C GLN A 587 27.99 13.58 -28.14
N PRO A 588 27.11 14.60 -28.10
CA PRO A 588 27.50 15.91 -27.60
C PRO A 588 27.76 15.85 -26.08
N MET A 589 28.75 16.62 -25.63
CA MET A 589 28.97 16.85 -24.20
C MET A 589 27.94 17.85 -23.68
N VAL A 590 26.95 17.35 -22.93
CA VAL A 590 25.93 18.21 -22.31
C VAL A 590 26.53 18.91 -21.09
N ARG A 591 26.98 20.16 -21.26
CA ARG A 591 27.54 20.98 -20.18
C ARG A 591 26.51 22.00 -19.70
N ARG A 592 25.89 21.72 -18.55
CA ARG A 592 24.94 22.63 -17.88
C ARG A 592 25.45 22.94 -16.47
N GLY A 593 26.29 23.96 -16.33
CA GLY A 593 27.02 24.25 -15.09
C GLY A 593 26.14 24.52 -13.85
N LYS A 594 24.86 24.83 -14.04
CA LYS A 594 23.86 25.05 -12.98
C LYS A 594 22.83 23.92 -12.86
N ALA A 595 22.97 22.86 -13.66
CA ALA A 595 22.10 21.70 -13.59
C ALA A 595 22.42 20.83 -12.37
N ARG A 596 21.39 20.16 -11.85
CA ARG A 596 21.52 19.16 -10.80
C ARG A 596 21.60 17.79 -11.45
N GLU A 597 22.53 16.96 -10.98
CA GLU A 597 22.61 15.55 -11.36
C GLU A 597 21.62 14.75 -10.51
N LEU A 598 20.68 14.10 -11.19
CA LEU A 598 19.65 13.25 -10.62
C LEU A 598 19.80 11.83 -11.16
N ILE A 599 19.31 10.85 -10.41
CA ILE A 599 19.11 9.48 -10.89
C ILE A 599 17.62 9.22 -10.91
N VAL A 600 17.13 8.68 -12.02
CA VAL A 600 15.76 8.20 -12.17
C VAL A 600 15.77 6.83 -12.83
N GLY A 601 14.87 5.95 -12.42
CA GLY A 601 14.91 4.60 -12.96
C GLY A 601 13.78 3.70 -12.50
N LEU A 602 13.84 2.47 -13.00
CA LEU A 602 13.00 1.34 -12.61
C LEU A 602 13.90 0.22 -12.08
N ALA A 603 13.51 -0.36 -10.95
CA ALA A 603 14.08 -1.60 -10.43
C ALA A 603 13.02 -2.72 -10.47
N ASP A 604 13.45 -3.98 -10.60
CA ASP A 604 12.57 -5.15 -10.49
C ASP A 604 12.74 -5.80 -9.11
N ASP A 605 11.77 -5.58 -8.22
CA ASP A 605 11.73 -6.27 -6.93
C ASP A 605 11.08 -7.67 -7.08
N PRO A 606 11.67 -8.74 -6.52
CA PRO A 606 11.12 -10.09 -6.63
C PRO A 606 9.71 -10.28 -6.03
N THR A 607 9.33 -9.44 -5.07
CA THR A 607 8.02 -9.51 -4.39
C THR A 607 7.02 -8.56 -5.04
N PHE A 608 7.37 -7.28 -5.15
CA PHE A 608 6.45 -6.22 -5.58
C PHE A 608 6.53 -5.86 -7.08
N GLY A 609 7.48 -6.43 -7.82
CA GLY A 609 7.68 -6.17 -9.23
C GLY A 609 8.35 -4.80 -9.48
N PRO A 610 7.96 -4.06 -10.53
CA PRO A 610 8.58 -2.79 -10.87
C PRO A 610 8.44 -1.74 -9.75
N VAL A 611 9.54 -1.03 -9.48
CA VAL A 611 9.61 0.07 -8.51
C VAL A 611 10.29 1.26 -9.16
N VAL A 612 9.68 2.45 -9.05
CA VAL A 612 10.27 3.70 -9.54
C VAL A 612 11.24 4.26 -8.50
N LEU A 613 12.43 4.63 -8.94
CA LEU A 613 13.48 5.23 -8.13
C LEU A 613 13.71 6.69 -8.53
N PHE A 614 13.85 7.56 -7.53
CA PHE A 614 14.32 8.93 -7.69
C PHE A 614 15.38 9.24 -6.64
N GLY A 615 16.44 9.96 -7.02
CA GLY A 615 17.45 10.40 -6.06
C GLY A 615 18.49 11.34 -6.64
N ARG A 616 19.51 11.61 -5.83
CA ARG A 616 20.70 12.35 -6.28
C ARG A 616 21.53 11.47 -7.22
N GLY A 617 21.82 11.96 -8.42
CA GLY A 617 22.62 11.25 -9.42
C GLY A 617 24.11 11.53 -9.33
N GLY A 618 24.81 11.06 -10.35
CA GLY A 618 26.26 11.18 -10.49
C GLY A 618 27.01 9.96 -9.95
N THR A 619 28.34 10.09 -9.86
CA THR A 619 29.26 8.99 -9.54
C THR A 619 29.23 8.56 -8.07
N ALA A 620 28.72 9.41 -7.17
CA ALA A 620 28.69 9.17 -5.72
C ALA A 620 27.36 8.60 -5.21
N VAL A 621 26.46 8.18 -6.10
CA VAL A 621 25.10 7.72 -5.74
C VAL A 621 25.10 6.54 -4.76
N GLU A 622 26.07 5.64 -4.85
CA GLU A 622 26.17 4.46 -3.97
C GLU A 622 26.63 4.81 -2.55
N VAL A 623 27.28 5.97 -2.37
CA VAL A 623 27.82 6.43 -1.09
C VAL A 623 26.87 7.41 -0.40
N ILE A 624 26.08 8.15 -1.17
CA ILE A 624 25.15 9.17 -0.68
C ILE A 624 23.74 8.58 -0.69
N ASP A 625 23.26 8.13 0.48
CA ASP A 625 21.92 7.55 0.66
C ASP A 625 20.82 8.63 0.60
N ASP A 626 20.66 9.26 -0.57
CA ASP A 626 19.68 10.30 -0.87
C ASP A 626 18.78 9.87 -2.03
N LYS A 627 17.90 8.91 -1.74
CA LYS A 627 16.98 8.28 -2.69
C LYS A 627 15.62 8.03 -2.05
N ALA A 628 14.61 7.92 -2.90
CA ALA A 628 13.27 7.51 -2.53
C ALA A 628 12.71 6.55 -3.58
N LEU A 629 11.77 5.71 -3.16
CA LEU A 629 11.11 4.70 -3.99
C LEU A 629 9.60 4.89 -3.98
N ALA A 630 8.95 4.50 -5.08
CA ALA A 630 7.50 4.42 -5.18
C ALA A 630 7.08 3.25 -6.08
N LEU A 631 5.91 2.66 -5.81
CA LEU A 631 5.33 1.66 -6.69
C LEU A 631 4.54 2.35 -7.82
N PRO A 632 4.70 1.92 -9.08
CA PRO A 632 3.85 2.38 -10.18
C PRO A 632 2.41 1.83 -10.01
N PRO A 633 1.41 2.48 -10.64
CA PRO A 633 1.52 3.70 -11.45
C PRO A 633 1.74 4.96 -10.60
N LEU A 634 2.29 6.00 -11.24
CA LEU A 634 2.50 7.33 -10.65
C LEU A 634 1.74 8.40 -11.44
N ASP A 635 1.18 9.38 -10.75
CA ASP A 635 0.78 10.67 -11.31
C ASP A 635 1.79 11.75 -10.91
N LEU A 636 1.53 12.99 -11.31
CA LEU A 636 2.38 14.13 -10.98
C LEU A 636 2.44 14.41 -9.48
N LYS A 637 1.39 14.12 -8.71
CA LYS A 637 1.38 14.37 -7.26
C LYS A 637 2.24 13.34 -6.54
N LEU A 638 2.06 12.05 -6.84
CA LEU A 638 2.89 10.96 -6.33
C LEU A 638 4.35 11.12 -6.76
N ALA A 639 4.62 11.59 -7.98
CA ALA A 639 5.96 11.88 -8.44
C ALA A 639 6.58 13.08 -7.70
N ALA A 640 5.82 14.15 -7.45
CA ALA A 640 6.27 15.28 -6.64
C ALA A 640 6.54 14.87 -5.18
N ASP A 641 5.68 14.03 -4.60
CA ASP A 641 5.86 13.47 -3.26
C ASP A 641 7.10 12.58 -3.21
N LEU A 642 7.34 11.74 -4.23
CA LEU A 642 8.57 10.97 -4.40
C LEU A 642 9.82 11.87 -4.42
N ILE A 643 9.78 12.98 -5.17
CA ILE A 643 10.89 13.95 -5.21
C ILE A 643 11.11 14.59 -3.84
N SER A 644 10.05 15.08 -3.20
CA SER A 644 10.10 15.84 -1.93
C SER A 644 10.75 15.08 -0.77
N ARG A 645 10.69 13.74 -0.81
CA ARG A 645 11.28 12.85 0.22
C ARG A 645 12.81 12.79 0.19
N THR A 646 13.43 13.28 -0.88
CA THR A 646 14.89 13.35 -1.00
C THR A 646 15.44 14.68 -0.48
N ARG A 647 16.68 14.68 -0.02
CA ARG A 647 17.42 15.90 0.34
C ARG A 647 17.77 16.71 -0.91
N VAL A 648 17.98 16.07 -2.06
CA VAL A 648 18.24 16.76 -3.33
C VAL A 648 17.07 17.66 -3.75
N SER A 649 15.83 17.37 -3.33
CA SER A 649 14.67 18.27 -3.55
C SER A 649 14.92 19.70 -3.05
N ARG A 650 15.62 19.86 -1.92
CA ARG A 650 15.98 21.19 -1.38
C ARG A 650 16.96 21.93 -2.29
N ARG A 651 17.78 21.20 -3.07
CA ARG A 651 18.69 21.76 -4.08
C ARG A 651 18.01 22.00 -5.42
N LEU A 652 16.84 21.42 -5.68
CA LEU A 652 16.04 21.75 -6.87
C LEU A 652 15.44 23.15 -6.74
N LYS A 653 15.18 23.63 -5.52
CA LYS A 653 14.81 25.04 -5.27
C LYS A 653 15.94 26.00 -5.64
N ALA A 654 15.60 27.29 -5.78
CA ALA A 654 16.58 28.34 -6.02
C ALA A 654 17.49 28.53 -4.79
N TYR A 655 18.79 28.69 -5.02
CA TYR A 655 19.74 29.05 -3.98
C TYR A 655 20.91 29.86 -4.56
N ARG A 656 21.32 30.91 -3.86
CA ARG A 656 22.41 31.81 -4.29
C ARG A 656 22.21 32.26 -5.75
N ASP A 657 23.15 31.95 -6.63
CA ASP A 657 23.14 32.28 -8.05
C ASP A 657 22.55 31.17 -8.94
N VAL A 658 22.02 30.10 -8.35
CA VAL A 658 21.47 28.94 -9.05
C VAL A 658 19.93 29.02 -9.07
N PRO A 659 19.30 29.21 -10.24
CA PRO A 659 17.84 29.22 -10.36
C PRO A 659 17.21 27.87 -9.97
N ALA A 660 15.91 27.86 -9.65
CA ALA A 660 15.19 26.61 -9.38
C ALA A 660 15.14 25.74 -10.65
N ALA A 661 15.32 24.43 -10.49
CA ALA A 661 15.14 23.47 -11.58
C ALA A 661 13.66 23.27 -11.89
N ASP A 662 13.34 22.84 -13.11
CA ASP A 662 11.98 22.46 -13.49
C ASP A 662 11.57 21.12 -12.85
N GLU A 663 11.10 21.20 -11.61
CA GLU A 663 10.62 20.05 -10.84
C GLU A 663 9.44 19.34 -11.50
N ARG A 664 8.60 20.08 -12.25
CA ARG A 664 7.47 19.49 -12.99
C ARG A 664 7.99 18.63 -14.13
N ALA A 665 9.01 19.07 -14.86
CA ALA A 665 9.64 18.26 -15.90
C ALA A 665 10.29 16.99 -15.34
N VAL A 666 10.92 17.06 -14.16
CA VAL A 666 11.45 15.87 -13.46
C VAL A 666 10.31 14.91 -13.08
N ALA A 667 9.23 15.43 -12.51
CA ALA A 667 8.06 14.62 -12.16
C ALA A 667 7.43 13.94 -13.39
N LEU A 668 7.36 14.64 -14.52
CA LEU A 668 6.88 14.09 -15.79
C LEU A 668 7.74 12.92 -16.29
N VAL A 669 9.07 12.98 -16.13
CA VAL A 669 9.94 11.85 -16.50
C VAL A 669 9.63 10.62 -15.64
N LEU A 670 9.38 10.78 -14.35
CA LEU A 670 9.02 9.68 -13.45
C LEU A 670 7.67 9.03 -13.83
N VAL A 671 6.67 9.85 -14.18
CA VAL A 671 5.37 9.36 -14.69
C VAL A 671 5.55 8.61 -16.02
N LYS A 672 6.34 9.15 -16.94
CA LYS A 672 6.66 8.50 -18.23
C LYS A 672 7.39 7.17 -18.05
N LEU A 673 8.30 7.06 -17.09
CA LEU A 673 8.96 5.80 -16.73
C LEU A 673 7.96 4.78 -16.16
N ALA A 674 7.06 5.21 -15.28
CA ALA A 674 6.00 4.34 -14.75
C ALA A 674 5.08 3.83 -15.88
N GLN A 675 4.76 4.68 -16.86
CA GLN A 675 4.00 4.28 -18.04
C GLN A 675 4.78 3.30 -18.93
N LEU A 676 6.05 3.56 -19.20
CA LEU A 676 6.94 2.67 -19.95
C LEU A 676 7.00 1.27 -19.32
N ALA A 677 7.06 1.18 -17.99
CA ALA A 677 6.99 -0.09 -17.26
C ALA A 677 5.64 -0.81 -17.41
N SER A 678 4.57 -0.03 -17.56
CA SER A 678 3.23 -0.55 -17.82
C SER A 678 3.22 -1.16 -19.22
N ASP A 679 3.40 -0.33 -20.25
CA ASP A 679 3.25 -0.69 -21.66
C ASP A 679 4.21 -1.80 -22.14
N LEU A 680 5.38 -1.93 -21.50
CA LEU A 680 6.43 -2.89 -21.85
C LEU A 680 6.81 -3.74 -20.63
N PRO A 681 5.97 -4.73 -20.25
CA PRO A 681 6.21 -5.56 -19.07
C PRO A 681 7.45 -6.46 -19.18
N GLU A 682 8.09 -6.52 -20.34
CA GLU A 682 9.39 -7.16 -20.57
C GLU A 682 10.57 -6.36 -19.97
N ILE A 683 10.41 -5.05 -19.78
CA ILE A 683 11.45 -4.19 -19.21
C ILE A 683 11.60 -4.47 -17.72
N ARG A 684 12.82 -4.84 -17.32
CA ARG A 684 13.15 -5.23 -15.95
C ARG A 684 13.70 -4.07 -15.16
N GLU A 685 14.72 -3.43 -15.70
CA GLU A 685 15.39 -2.32 -15.03
C GLU A 685 15.62 -1.19 -16.04
N VAL A 686 15.47 0.04 -15.58
CA VAL A 686 15.83 1.25 -16.31
C VAL A 686 16.70 2.08 -15.39
N ASP A 687 17.84 2.53 -15.88
CA ASP A 687 18.79 3.31 -15.12
C ASP A 687 19.17 4.55 -15.92
N ILE A 688 18.66 5.72 -15.55
CA ILE A 688 19.04 7.01 -16.16
C ILE A 688 19.91 7.76 -15.15
N ASN A 689 21.21 7.79 -15.42
CA ASN A 689 22.19 8.41 -14.54
C ASN A 689 23.39 8.99 -15.34
N PRO A 690 23.58 10.33 -15.37
CA PRO A 690 22.73 11.35 -14.76
C PRO A 690 21.55 11.76 -15.66
N LEU A 691 20.42 12.07 -15.01
CA LEU A 691 19.42 13.00 -15.51
C LEU A 691 19.81 14.41 -15.05
N LEU A 692 20.15 15.30 -15.97
CA LEU A 692 20.45 16.69 -15.66
C LEU A 692 19.17 17.52 -15.63
N ALA A 693 18.98 18.31 -14.58
CA ALA A 693 17.83 19.22 -14.44
C ALA A 693 18.27 20.65 -14.10
N ASP A 694 17.83 21.63 -14.90
CA ASP A 694 18.00 23.07 -14.67
C ASP A 694 16.67 23.82 -14.81
N GLU A 695 16.69 25.16 -14.81
CA GLU A 695 15.47 25.96 -14.91
C GLU A 695 14.74 25.89 -16.25
N LYS A 696 15.38 25.32 -17.28
CA LYS A 696 14.85 25.30 -18.66
C LYS A 696 14.40 23.92 -19.09
N ALA A 697 15.12 22.87 -18.71
CA ALA A 697 14.85 21.53 -19.18
C ALA A 697 15.48 20.44 -18.31
N VAL A 698 14.99 19.21 -18.54
CA VAL A 698 15.61 17.97 -18.10
C VAL A 698 16.22 17.24 -19.30
N ILE A 699 17.33 16.53 -19.12
CA ILE A 699 17.96 15.74 -20.18
C ILE A 699 18.72 14.53 -19.60
N ALA A 700 18.39 13.34 -20.11
CA ALA A 700 19.12 12.10 -19.83
C ALA A 700 20.44 12.09 -20.59
N VAL A 701 21.55 11.94 -19.87
CA VAL A 701 22.90 11.93 -20.46
C VAL A 701 23.38 10.51 -20.73
N ASP A 702 23.05 9.58 -19.83
CA ASP A 702 23.32 8.15 -20.00
C ASP A 702 22.13 7.35 -19.48
N ALA A 703 21.86 6.24 -20.16
CA ALA A 703 20.75 5.36 -19.82
C ALA A 703 21.07 3.90 -20.14
N ARG A 704 20.57 2.98 -19.32
CA ARG A 704 20.64 1.53 -19.54
C ARG A 704 19.30 0.89 -19.29
N ILE A 705 18.93 -0.10 -20.10
CA ILE A 705 17.64 -0.78 -20.00
C ILE A 705 17.88 -2.30 -20.09
N ALA A 706 17.52 -3.00 -19.01
CA ALA A 706 17.53 -4.45 -18.94
C ALA A 706 16.15 -5.00 -19.30
N ILE A 707 16.11 -6.12 -20.02
CA ILE A 707 14.89 -6.77 -20.49
C ILE A 707 14.94 -8.27 -20.19
N ALA A 708 13.77 -8.88 -20.02
CA ALA A 708 13.65 -10.33 -19.98
C ALA A 708 12.28 -10.79 -20.47
N PRO A 709 12.19 -12.01 -21.08
CA PRO A 709 10.92 -12.59 -21.48
C PRO A 709 9.90 -12.64 -20.34
N LEU A 710 8.62 -12.53 -20.69
CA LEU A 710 7.53 -12.76 -19.74
C LEU A 710 7.44 -14.25 -19.41
N THR A 711 7.53 -14.60 -18.14
CA THR A 711 7.12 -15.91 -17.64
C THR A 711 5.59 -16.04 -17.75
N LYS A 712 5.08 -17.22 -18.14
CA LYS A 712 3.66 -17.50 -18.41
C LYS A 712 2.73 -16.75 -17.43
N ILE A 713 1.93 -15.85 -17.97
CA ILE A 713 0.98 -15.03 -17.24
C ILE A 713 -0.36 -15.77 -17.19
N GLU A 714 -0.93 -15.99 -16.00
CA GLU A 714 -2.23 -16.66 -15.84
C GLU A 714 -3.45 -15.77 -16.16
N ARG A 715 -3.31 -14.43 -16.25
CA ARG A 715 -4.43 -13.47 -16.41
C ARG A 715 -4.13 -12.32 -17.40
N LYS A 716 -5.14 -11.84 -18.13
CA LYS A 716 -5.05 -10.61 -18.95
C LYS A 716 -5.03 -9.36 -18.04
N GLY A 717 -4.07 -8.45 -18.27
CA GLY A 717 -3.80 -7.26 -17.45
C GLY A 717 -2.29 -7.08 -17.19
N HIS A 718 -1.83 -5.91 -16.72
CA HIS A 718 -0.40 -5.69 -16.41
C HIS A 718 0.08 -6.63 -15.29
N SER A 719 0.77 -7.68 -15.70
CA SER A 719 1.00 -8.88 -14.89
C SER A 719 1.99 -8.68 -13.75
N ARG A 720 2.77 -7.58 -13.77
CA ARG A 720 3.90 -7.35 -12.87
C ARG A 720 3.67 -6.26 -11.84
N PHE A 721 2.63 -5.43 -11.96
CA PHE A 721 2.38 -4.37 -10.97
C PHE A 721 1.72 -4.94 -9.72
N ALA A 722 2.23 -4.56 -8.55
CA ALA A 722 1.59 -4.87 -7.26
C ALA A 722 0.27 -4.09 -7.06
N VAL A 723 0.12 -2.93 -7.69
CA VAL A 723 -1.12 -2.13 -7.69
C VAL A 723 -1.65 -2.04 -9.11
N ARG A 724 -2.90 -2.46 -9.35
CA ARG A 724 -3.50 -2.36 -10.69
C ARG A 724 -3.68 -0.89 -11.08
N PRO A 725 -3.27 -0.49 -12.31
CA PRO A 725 -3.47 0.86 -12.79
C PRO A 725 -4.94 1.14 -13.12
N TYR A 726 -5.24 2.42 -13.33
CA TYR A 726 -6.54 2.85 -13.82
C TYR A 726 -6.79 2.25 -15.22
N PRO A 727 -7.91 1.53 -15.44
CA PRO A 727 -8.15 0.79 -16.68
C PRO A 727 -8.70 1.72 -17.78
N LYS A 728 -7.84 2.60 -18.30
CA LYS A 728 -8.17 3.63 -19.31
C LYS A 728 -8.71 3.05 -20.62
N GLU A 729 -8.31 1.84 -20.96
CA GLU A 729 -8.80 1.11 -22.14
C GLU A 729 -10.31 0.80 -22.08
N TRP A 730 -10.94 0.99 -20.90
CA TRP A 730 -12.38 0.92 -20.68
C TRP A 730 -13.03 2.31 -20.59
N GLU A 731 -12.50 3.32 -21.28
CA GLU A 731 -13.20 4.59 -21.49
C GLU A 731 -13.85 4.60 -22.87
N ARG A 732 -15.15 4.94 -22.96
CA ARG A 732 -15.84 5.10 -24.25
C ARG A 732 -17.06 6.00 -24.17
N THR A 733 -17.39 6.61 -25.29
CA THR A 733 -18.63 7.37 -25.47
C THR A 733 -19.73 6.46 -26.04
N ILE A 734 -20.91 6.48 -25.41
CA ILE A 734 -22.12 5.81 -25.88
C ILE A 734 -23.18 6.84 -26.29
N THR A 735 -24.09 6.44 -27.17
CA THR A 735 -25.22 7.28 -27.60
C THR A 735 -26.52 6.69 -27.08
N LEU A 736 -27.27 7.48 -26.32
CA LEU A 736 -28.57 7.09 -25.77
C LEU A 736 -29.66 7.12 -26.85
N ARG A 737 -30.80 6.47 -26.61
CA ARG A 737 -31.92 6.40 -27.57
C ARG A 737 -32.49 7.76 -27.99
N ASN A 738 -32.30 8.80 -27.17
CA ASN A 738 -32.73 10.17 -27.47
C ASN A 738 -31.65 11.01 -28.17
N GLY A 739 -30.54 10.40 -28.60
CA GLY A 739 -29.43 11.06 -29.28
C GLY A 739 -28.42 11.74 -28.35
N ARG A 740 -28.66 11.80 -27.04
CA ARG A 740 -27.68 12.34 -26.07
C ARG A 740 -26.45 11.45 -26.01
N GLN A 741 -25.27 12.05 -25.90
CA GLN A 741 -24.02 11.33 -25.68
C GLN A 741 -23.69 11.22 -24.20
N ALA A 742 -23.20 10.04 -23.82
CA ALA A 742 -22.72 9.78 -22.47
C ALA A 742 -21.29 9.21 -22.53
N PHE A 743 -20.37 9.83 -21.81
CA PHE A 743 -19.01 9.32 -21.63
C PHE A 743 -19.00 8.36 -20.45
N VAL A 744 -18.66 7.10 -20.71
CA VAL A 744 -18.59 6.04 -19.71
C VAL A 744 -17.13 5.75 -19.39
N ARG A 745 -16.79 5.78 -18.09
CA ARG A 745 -15.45 5.45 -17.61
C ARG A 745 -15.47 4.80 -16.23
N PRO A 746 -14.40 4.08 -15.82
CA PRO A 746 -14.23 3.64 -14.44
C PRO A 746 -14.33 4.81 -13.44
N VAL A 747 -14.90 4.56 -12.27
CA VAL A 747 -15.05 5.53 -11.18
C VAL A 747 -13.70 5.91 -10.60
N ARG A 748 -13.55 7.17 -10.19
CA ARG A 748 -12.37 7.69 -9.49
C ARG A 748 -12.78 8.22 -8.11
N PRO A 749 -11.92 8.16 -7.08
CA PRO A 749 -12.10 8.80 -5.77
C PRO A 749 -12.68 10.22 -5.83
N GLU A 750 -12.18 11.06 -6.74
CA GLU A 750 -12.61 12.44 -6.99
C GLU A 750 -14.07 12.58 -7.47
N ASP A 751 -14.72 11.50 -7.90
CA ASP A 751 -16.14 11.51 -8.30
C ASP A 751 -17.09 11.56 -7.08
N GLU A 752 -16.58 11.57 -5.85
CA GLU A 752 -17.39 11.59 -4.63
C GLU A 752 -18.47 12.69 -4.64
N GLY A 753 -18.10 13.91 -5.03
CA GLY A 753 -19.06 15.03 -5.15
C GLY A 753 -20.15 14.76 -6.20
N LYS A 754 -19.80 14.09 -7.30
CA LYS A 754 -20.75 13.75 -8.38
C LYS A 754 -21.74 12.69 -7.93
N PHE A 755 -21.33 11.73 -7.11
CA PHE A 755 -22.24 10.75 -6.50
C PHE A 755 -23.25 11.43 -5.57
N LEU A 756 -22.81 12.41 -4.77
CA LEU A 756 -23.72 13.15 -3.90
C LEU A 756 -24.81 13.88 -4.70
N ASP A 757 -24.43 14.56 -5.79
CA ASP A 757 -25.39 15.26 -6.66
C ASP A 757 -26.27 14.29 -7.47
N PHE A 758 -25.72 13.16 -7.87
CA PHE A 758 -26.48 12.06 -8.49
C PHE A 758 -27.58 11.54 -7.56
N PHE A 759 -27.27 11.26 -6.29
CA PHE A 759 -28.25 10.73 -5.34
C PHE A 759 -29.41 11.69 -5.06
N LYS A 760 -29.19 13.01 -5.13
CA LYS A 760 -30.27 14.01 -5.03
C LYS A 760 -31.30 13.90 -6.16
N ARG A 761 -30.93 13.27 -7.29
CA ARG A 761 -31.78 13.08 -8.48
C ARG A 761 -32.32 11.66 -8.62
N VAL A 762 -32.10 10.80 -7.62
CA VAL A 762 -32.66 9.45 -7.55
C VAL A 762 -33.82 9.44 -6.55
N THR A 763 -34.95 8.85 -6.92
CA THR A 763 -36.09 8.71 -6.01
C THR A 763 -35.76 7.79 -4.83
N GLN A 764 -36.41 8.01 -3.67
CA GLN A 764 -36.25 7.14 -2.49
C GLN A 764 -36.64 5.69 -2.78
N GLU A 765 -37.60 5.47 -3.68
CA GLU A 765 -38.01 4.13 -4.10
C GLU A 765 -36.90 3.43 -4.89
N ASP A 766 -36.25 4.10 -5.84
CA ASP A 766 -35.14 3.51 -6.59
C ASP A 766 -33.91 3.22 -5.70
N LEU A 767 -33.67 4.07 -4.70
CA LEU A 767 -32.65 3.81 -3.68
C LEU A 767 -32.98 2.58 -2.84
N ARG A 768 -34.24 2.45 -2.39
CA ARG A 768 -34.72 1.29 -1.64
C ARG A 768 -34.60 0.02 -2.46
N LEU A 769 -34.98 0.07 -3.73
CA LEU A 769 -34.87 -1.08 -4.65
C LEU A 769 -33.42 -1.53 -4.85
N ARG A 770 -32.45 -0.63 -4.74
CA ARG A 770 -31.01 -0.93 -4.89
C ARG A 770 -30.32 -1.36 -3.60
N PHE A 771 -30.62 -0.70 -2.48
CA PHE A 771 -29.93 -0.90 -1.21
C PHE A 771 -30.73 -1.75 -0.21
N PHE A 772 -31.92 -2.23 -0.61
CA PHE A 772 -32.86 -3.00 0.20
C PHE A 772 -33.37 -2.27 1.45
N ALA A 773 -32.98 -1.01 1.64
CA ALA A 773 -33.39 -0.16 2.74
C ALA A 773 -33.42 1.31 2.30
N PRO A 774 -34.23 2.17 2.96
CA PRO A 774 -34.17 3.61 2.75
C PRO A 774 -32.81 4.17 3.18
N VAL A 775 -32.06 4.76 2.25
CA VAL A 775 -30.78 5.42 2.54
C VAL A 775 -31.06 6.89 2.84
N ARG A 776 -30.85 7.31 4.09
CA ARG A 776 -31.14 8.69 4.55
C ARG A 776 -29.91 9.61 4.57
N ASP A 777 -28.73 9.06 4.86
CA ASP A 777 -27.50 9.85 5.03
C ASP A 777 -26.39 9.41 4.07
N PHE A 778 -26.04 10.31 3.14
CA PHE A 778 -24.89 10.16 2.23
C PHE A 778 -23.63 10.78 2.84
N ASN A 779 -23.17 10.23 3.96
CA ASN A 779 -21.94 10.72 4.60
C ASN A 779 -20.68 10.36 3.78
N HIS A 780 -19.57 11.02 4.08
CA HIS A 780 -18.27 10.79 3.42
C HIS A 780 -17.85 9.31 3.41
N VAL A 781 -18.08 8.59 4.51
CA VAL A 781 -17.73 7.16 4.62
C VAL A 781 -18.51 6.31 3.61
N PHE A 782 -19.79 6.61 3.41
CA PHE A 782 -20.63 5.92 2.44
C PHE A 782 -20.17 6.19 1.00
N LEU A 783 -19.93 7.46 0.66
CA LEU A 783 -19.52 7.84 -0.70
C LEU A 783 -18.11 7.32 -1.04
N ALA A 784 -17.17 7.39 -0.09
CA ALA A 784 -15.83 6.83 -0.25
C ALA A 784 -15.87 5.33 -0.61
N ARG A 785 -16.79 4.54 -0.03
CA ARG A 785 -16.97 3.12 -0.38
C ARG A 785 -17.44 2.89 -1.82
N LEU A 786 -18.04 3.89 -2.45
CA LEU A 786 -18.53 3.81 -3.83
C LEU A 786 -17.47 4.25 -4.85
N THR A 787 -16.65 5.25 -4.51
CA THR A 787 -15.72 5.86 -5.45
C THR A 787 -14.29 5.36 -5.32
N GLN A 788 -13.89 4.94 -4.12
CA GLN A 788 -12.52 4.53 -3.83
C GLN A 788 -12.31 3.02 -4.01
N LEU A 789 -12.44 2.58 -5.25
CA LEU A 789 -12.34 1.16 -5.58
C LEU A 789 -10.89 0.72 -5.78
N ASP A 790 -10.65 -0.56 -5.55
CA ASP A 790 -9.44 -1.25 -5.97
C ASP A 790 -9.76 -2.08 -7.21
N TYR A 791 -9.25 -1.67 -8.37
CA TYR A 791 -9.50 -2.33 -9.66
C TYR A 791 -8.98 -3.77 -9.74
N ALA A 792 -8.22 -4.24 -8.74
CA ALA A 792 -7.89 -5.67 -8.60
C ALA A 792 -9.07 -6.53 -8.14
N ARG A 793 -10.09 -5.94 -7.50
CA ARG A 793 -11.24 -6.66 -6.91
C ARG A 793 -12.58 -6.01 -7.20
N ALA A 794 -12.63 -4.74 -7.55
CA ALA A 794 -13.86 -4.01 -7.73
C ALA A 794 -13.71 -3.00 -8.86
N ILE A 795 -14.71 -2.94 -9.72
CA ILE A 795 -14.83 -1.87 -10.70
C ILE A 795 -16.22 -1.27 -10.62
N ALA A 796 -16.33 0.03 -10.88
CA ALA A 796 -17.60 0.65 -11.19
C ALA A 796 -17.41 1.52 -12.40
N PHE A 797 -18.33 1.40 -13.36
CA PHE A 797 -18.39 2.26 -14.53
C PHE A 797 -19.48 3.30 -14.31
N VAL A 798 -19.13 4.55 -14.54
CA VAL A 798 -20.01 5.70 -14.37
C VAL A 798 -20.21 6.35 -15.73
N ALA A 799 -21.47 6.60 -16.07
CA ALA A 799 -21.85 7.36 -17.26
C ALA A 799 -22.03 8.84 -16.90
N PHE A 800 -21.34 9.71 -17.63
CA PHE A 800 -21.44 11.16 -17.52
C PHE A 800 -22.03 11.73 -18.80
N ASP A 801 -22.92 12.71 -18.69
CA ASP A 801 -23.38 13.48 -19.83
C ASP A 801 -22.23 14.33 -20.39
N THR A 802 -22.02 14.29 -21.71
CA THR A 802 -20.86 14.95 -22.33
C THR A 802 -20.98 16.48 -22.36
N GLU A 803 -22.20 17.03 -22.29
CA GLU A 803 -22.43 18.48 -22.34
C GLU A 803 -22.42 19.10 -20.94
N SER A 804 -23.15 18.50 -20.01
CA SER A 804 -23.33 19.02 -18.65
C SER A 804 -22.33 18.47 -17.63
N GLY A 805 -21.64 17.37 -17.94
CA GLY A 805 -20.76 16.67 -17.00
C GLY A 805 -21.50 15.94 -15.87
N GLU A 806 -22.85 15.94 -15.90
CA GLU A 806 -23.67 15.33 -14.87
C GLU A 806 -23.58 13.81 -14.91
N MET A 807 -23.54 13.18 -13.74
CA MET A 807 -23.63 11.74 -13.61
C MET A 807 -25.03 11.23 -13.95
N LEU A 808 -25.11 10.25 -14.85
CA LEU A 808 -26.35 9.68 -15.37
C LEU A 808 -26.71 8.33 -14.73
N GLY A 809 -25.69 7.54 -14.38
CA GLY A 809 -25.86 6.24 -13.76
C GLY A 809 -24.52 5.55 -13.54
N ALA A 810 -24.54 4.49 -12.73
CA ALA A 810 -23.38 3.66 -12.46
C ALA A 810 -23.76 2.18 -12.40
N VAL A 811 -22.86 1.34 -12.90
CA VAL A 811 -22.86 -0.09 -12.66
C VAL A 811 -21.57 -0.45 -11.93
N ARG A 812 -21.67 -1.31 -10.93
CA ARG A 812 -20.55 -1.79 -10.14
C ARG A 812 -20.49 -3.30 -10.23
N LEU A 813 -19.27 -3.82 -10.19
CA LEU A 813 -18.96 -5.22 -10.00
C LEU A 813 -17.93 -5.36 -8.89
N HIS A 814 -18.19 -6.23 -7.94
CA HIS A 814 -17.30 -6.55 -6.83
C HIS A 814 -16.96 -8.04 -6.88
N ALA A 815 -15.74 -8.34 -7.32
CA ALA A 815 -15.24 -9.70 -7.29
C ALA A 815 -15.14 -10.18 -5.84
N ASP A 816 -15.62 -11.39 -5.61
CA ASP A 816 -15.28 -12.14 -4.42
C ASP A 816 -13.75 -12.30 -4.35
N ALA A 817 -13.24 -12.55 -3.17
CA ALA A 817 -11.79 -12.56 -3.01
C ALA A 817 -11.05 -13.75 -3.67
N ASN A 818 -11.77 -14.68 -4.33
CA ASN A 818 -11.19 -15.73 -5.19
C ASN A 818 -11.15 -15.30 -6.64
N HIS A 819 -11.86 -14.22 -6.97
CA HIS A 819 -12.00 -13.77 -8.33
C HIS A 819 -12.72 -14.81 -9.20
N GLU A 820 -13.68 -15.53 -8.61
CA GLU A 820 -14.53 -16.49 -9.32
C GLU A 820 -15.90 -15.90 -9.65
N THR A 821 -16.50 -15.21 -8.66
CA THR A 821 -17.82 -14.61 -8.79
C THR A 821 -17.74 -13.10 -8.59
N GLY A 822 -18.39 -12.33 -9.45
CA GLY A 822 -18.56 -10.88 -9.27
C GLY A 822 -19.98 -10.53 -8.88
N GLU A 823 -20.16 -9.90 -7.71
CA GLU A 823 -21.45 -9.34 -7.32
C GLU A 823 -21.66 -8.00 -8.03
N TYR A 824 -22.72 -7.87 -8.83
CA TYR A 824 -23.02 -6.62 -9.52
C TYR A 824 -24.08 -5.80 -8.77
N GLY A 825 -24.06 -4.49 -9.03
CA GLY A 825 -25.19 -3.65 -8.71
C GLY A 825 -25.23 -2.42 -9.58
N ILE A 826 -26.43 -2.00 -9.99
CA ILE A 826 -26.64 -0.92 -10.93
C ILE A 826 -27.62 0.09 -10.36
N LEU A 827 -27.36 1.38 -10.60
CA LEU A 827 -28.27 2.46 -10.23
C LEU A 827 -28.18 3.57 -11.28
N LEU A 828 -29.33 4.05 -11.74
CA LEU A 828 -29.46 5.11 -12.73
C LEU A 828 -30.27 6.26 -12.14
N ARG A 829 -30.15 7.46 -12.71
CA ARG A 829 -31.11 8.52 -12.36
C ARG A 829 -32.52 8.11 -12.78
N SER A 830 -33.48 8.41 -11.90
CA SER A 830 -34.87 7.99 -12.07
C SER A 830 -35.52 8.58 -13.34
N ASP A 831 -35.07 9.76 -13.79
CA ASP A 831 -35.56 10.46 -14.98
C ASP A 831 -35.03 9.92 -16.31
N LEU A 832 -34.08 8.96 -16.29
CA LEU A 832 -33.44 8.39 -17.49
C LEU A 832 -33.92 6.97 -17.83
N LYS A 833 -34.94 6.48 -17.13
CA LYS A 833 -35.54 5.16 -17.41
C LYS A 833 -36.10 5.13 -18.84
N GLY A 834 -35.88 4.00 -19.53
CA GLY A 834 -36.33 3.80 -20.92
C GLY A 834 -35.40 4.31 -22.02
N LEU A 835 -34.29 5.00 -21.68
CA LEU A 835 -33.35 5.55 -22.66
C LEU A 835 -32.23 4.59 -23.11
N GLY A 836 -32.21 3.36 -22.61
CA GLY A 836 -31.21 2.33 -22.95
C GLY A 836 -29.97 2.30 -22.05
N LEU A 837 -29.70 3.36 -21.27
CA LEU A 837 -28.48 3.48 -20.45
C LEU A 837 -28.18 2.27 -19.55
N GLY A 838 -29.20 1.72 -18.88
CA GLY A 838 -29.02 0.56 -18.01
C GLY A 838 -28.52 -0.69 -18.74
N TRP A 839 -28.96 -0.87 -19.99
CA TRP A 839 -28.54 -1.97 -20.84
C TRP A 839 -27.09 -1.82 -21.28
N ASP A 840 -26.70 -0.62 -21.71
CA ASP A 840 -25.33 -0.33 -22.13
C ASP A 840 -24.36 -0.51 -20.96
N LEU A 841 -24.72 -0.05 -19.75
CA LEU A 841 -23.91 -0.26 -18.56
C LEU A 841 -23.81 -1.73 -18.15
N MET A 842 -24.92 -2.48 -18.16
CA MET A 842 -24.86 -3.94 -17.86
C MET A 842 -23.99 -4.68 -18.87
N ARG A 843 -24.11 -4.36 -20.17
CA ARG A 843 -23.25 -4.93 -21.23
C ARG A 843 -21.78 -4.63 -20.93
N PHE A 844 -21.50 -3.39 -20.58
CA PHE A 844 -20.14 -2.95 -20.29
C PHE A 844 -19.52 -3.71 -19.12
N MET A 845 -20.30 -3.93 -18.07
CA MET A 845 -19.89 -4.74 -16.92
C MET A 845 -19.65 -6.21 -17.29
N ILE A 846 -20.48 -6.83 -18.14
CA ILE A 846 -20.30 -8.23 -18.57
C ILE A 846 -19.05 -8.39 -19.44
N GLU A 847 -18.80 -7.46 -20.36
CA GLU A 847 -17.58 -7.43 -21.16
C GLU A 847 -16.33 -7.35 -20.27
N TRP A 848 -16.36 -6.47 -19.26
CA TRP A 848 -15.27 -6.36 -18.30
C TRP A 848 -15.11 -7.64 -17.46
N ALA A 849 -16.20 -8.19 -16.93
CA ALA A 849 -16.16 -9.41 -16.11
C ALA A 849 -15.50 -10.57 -16.88
N LYS A 850 -15.79 -10.70 -18.18
CA LYS A 850 -15.17 -11.68 -19.06
C LYS A 850 -13.69 -11.41 -19.27
N ALA A 851 -13.31 -10.15 -19.52
CA ALA A 851 -11.92 -9.76 -19.73
C ALA A 851 -11.05 -9.93 -18.47
N ASP A 852 -11.63 -9.64 -17.30
CA ASP A 852 -11.01 -9.82 -15.98
C ASP A 852 -10.86 -11.31 -15.60
N GLY A 853 -11.67 -12.18 -16.21
CA GLY A 853 -11.61 -13.64 -16.06
C GLY A 853 -12.56 -14.20 -15.00
N LEU A 854 -13.58 -13.44 -14.61
CA LEU A 854 -14.64 -13.93 -13.71
C LEU A 854 -15.43 -15.06 -14.39
N ARG A 855 -15.75 -16.10 -13.61
CA ARG A 855 -16.52 -17.25 -14.10
C ARG A 855 -18.01 -16.94 -14.12
N VAL A 856 -18.47 -16.25 -13.08
CA VAL A 856 -19.88 -16.00 -12.81
C VAL A 856 -20.06 -14.54 -12.38
N VAL A 857 -21.16 -13.93 -12.83
CA VAL A 857 -21.68 -12.67 -12.29
C VAL A 857 -22.99 -12.96 -11.59
N GLU A 858 -23.14 -12.47 -10.37
CA GLU A 858 -24.30 -12.68 -9.52
C GLU A 858 -24.82 -11.34 -8.96
N GLY A 859 -26.10 -11.26 -8.62
CA GLY A 859 -26.63 -10.16 -7.84
C GLY A 859 -27.93 -10.52 -7.15
N GLN A 860 -28.26 -9.80 -6.09
CA GLN A 860 -29.54 -9.90 -5.41
C GLN A 860 -30.48 -8.80 -5.93
N VAL A 861 -31.74 -9.17 -6.20
CA VAL A 861 -32.77 -8.27 -6.70
C VAL A 861 -34.05 -8.51 -5.92
N LEU A 862 -34.68 -7.46 -5.40
CA LEU A 862 -35.99 -7.57 -4.75
C LEU A 862 -37.02 -8.15 -5.72
N ARG A 863 -37.85 -9.06 -5.24
CA ARG A 863 -38.90 -9.74 -6.01
C ARG A 863 -39.85 -8.77 -6.72
N GLU A 864 -40.12 -7.62 -6.10
CA GLU A 864 -40.96 -6.54 -6.65
C GLU A 864 -40.29 -5.70 -7.74
N ASN A 865 -38.96 -5.76 -7.90
CA ASN A 865 -38.23 -5.02 -8.93
C ASN A 865 -38.34 -5.74 -10.31
N THR A 866 -39.56 -5.80 -10.82
CA THR A 866 -39.90 -6.49 -12.07
C THR A 866 -39.12 -5.98 -13.28
N THR A 867 -38.78 -4.68 -13.29
CA THR A 867 -37.99 -4.06 -14.37
C THR A 867 -36.57 -4.62 -14.43
N MET A 868 -35.90 -4.72 -13.28
CA MET A 868 -34.55 -5.29 -13.21
C MET A 868 -34.55 -6.79 -13.55
N LEU A 869 -35.54 -7.53 -13.06
CA LEU A 869 -35.68 -8.95 -13.33
C LEU A 869 -35.93 -9.23 -14.83
N ASP A 870 -36.73 -8.42 -15.52
CA ASP A 870 -36.94 -8.54 -16.97
C ASP A 870 -35.64 -8.30 -17.76
N MET A 871 -34.88 -7.26 -17.39
CA MET A 871 -33.58 -6.98 -17.98
C MET A 871 -32.60 -8.15 -17.76
N CYS A 872 -32.52 -8.70 -16.55
CA CYS A 872 -31.70 -9.87 -16.25
C CYS A 872 -32.06 -11.08 -17.12
N ARG A 873 -33.35 -11.41 -17.27
CA ARG A 873 -33.78 -12.56 -18.12
C ARG A 873 -33.32 -12.39 -19.56
N ARG A 874 -33.53 -11.20 -20.12
CA ARG A 874 -33.15 -10.89 -21.50
C ARG A 874 -31.64 -10.85 -21.71
N LEU A 875 -30.87 -10.51 -20.67
CA LEU A 875 -29.39 -10.61 -20.67
C LEU A 875 -28.87 -12.03 -20.43
N GLY A 876 -29.76 -13.03 -20.31
CA GLY A 876 -29.41 -14.44 -20.13
C GLY A 876 -29.12 -14.85 -18.68
N PHE A 877 -29.49 -14.04 -17.68
CA PHE A 877 -29.36 -14.44 -16.27
C PHE A 877 -30.41 -15.48 -15.91
N SER A 878 -29.97 -16.52 -15.21
CA SER A 878 -30.85 -17.42 -14.47
C SER A 878 -31.32 -16.75 -13.18
N ILE A 879 -32.56 -17.05 -12.74
CA ILE A 879 -33.17 -16.44 -11.55
C ILE A 879 -33.64 -17.55 -10.61
N ARG A 880 -33.22 -17.48 -9.34
CA ARG A 880 -33.66 -18.39 -8.27
C ARG A 880 -34.07 -17.61 -7.02
N ASN A 881 -34.84 -18.23 -6.13
CA ASN A 881 -35.13 -17.64 -4.82
C ASN A 881 -33.85 -17.61 -3.98
N ASP A 882 -33.68 -16.54 -3.19
CA ASP A 882 -32.67 -16.51 -2.14
C ASP A 882 -33.10 -17.50 -1.02
N PRO A 883 -32.19 -18.37 -0.54
CA PRO A 883 -32.52 -19.36 0.49
C PRO A 883 -32.74 -18.74 1.87
N ASP A 884 -32.17 -17.56 2.13
CA ASP A 884 -32.17 -16.91 3.44
C ASP A 884 -33.21 -15.77 3.52
N ASP A 885 -33.67 -15.23 2.37
CA ASP A 885 -34.66 -14.15 2.30
C ASP A 885 -35.68 -14.34 1.16
N LEU A 886 -36.96 -14.53 1.49
CA LEU A 886 -38.02 -14.79 0.50
C LEU A 886 -38.36 -13.57 -0.37
N ASP A 887 -38.02 -12.36 0.07
CA ASP A 887 -38.25 -11.12 -0.67
C ASP A 887 -37.15 -10.84 -1.71
N LEU A 888 -36.05 -11.60 -1.67
CA LEU A 888 -34.93 -11.50 -2.60
C LEU A 888 -34.91 -12.65 -3.63
N LEU A 889 -34.46 -12.30 -4.83
CA LEU A 889 -34.14 -13.24 -5.90
C LEU A 889 -32.66 -13.10 -6.22
N ILE A 890 -31.99 -14.25 -6.35
CA ILE A 890 -30.60 -14.31 -6.82
C ILE A 890 -30.63 -14.46 -8.33
N VAL A 891 -29.94 -13.56 -9.04
CA VAL A 891 -29.75 -13.64 -10.48
C VAL A 891 -28.30 -13.99 -10.80
N THR A 892 -28.07 -14.99 -11.65
CA THR A 892 -26.73 -15.52 -11.94
C THR A 892 -26.50 -15.66 -13.44
N LEU A 893 -25.37 -15.15 -13.94
CA LEU A 893 -24.90 -15.27 -15.32
C LEU A 893 -23.53 -15.97 -15.36
N PRO A 894 -23.40 -17.15 -16.00
CA PRO A 894 -22.12 -17.79 -16.25
C PRO A 894 -21.39 -17.06 -17.39
N VAL A 895 -20.52 -16.11 -17.05
CA VAL A 895 -19.83 -15.26 -18.04
C VAL A 895 -18.79 -16.05 -18.84
N ALA A 896 -18.17 -17.06 -18.23
CA ALA A 896 -17.16 -17.90 -18.89
C ALA A 896 -17.69 -18.70 -20.10
N SER A 897 -19.00 -18.96 -20.18
CA SER A 897 -19.62 -19.69 -21.30
C SER A 897 -20.07 -18.80 -22.46
N ILE A 898 -19.92 -17.49 -22.35
CA ILE A 898 -20.37 -16.54 -23.38
C ILE A 898 -19.25 -16.40 -24.43
N GLU A 899 -19.46 -16.84 -25.68
CA GLU A 899 -18.41 -16.79 -26.73
C GLU A 899 -18.07 -15.35 -27.17
N ARG A 900 -19.09 -14.51 -27.40
CA ARG A 900 -18.93 -13.05 -27.57
C ARG A 900 -20.02 -12.34 -26.77
N PRO A 901 -19.68 -11.39 -25.88
CA PRO A 901 -20.68 -10.60 -25.16
C PRO A 901 -21.61 -9.81 -26.09
N GLU A 902 -21.16 -9.51 -27.31
CA GLU A 902 -21.93 -8.87 -28.37
C GLU A 902 -23.09 -9.75 -28.87
N ASP A 903 -22.96 -11.08 -28.79
CA ASP A 903 -23.96 -12.05 -29.25
C ASP A 903 -25.13 -12.22 -28.26
N LEU A 904 -25.03 -11.66 -27.04
CA LEU A 904 -26.13 -11.62 -26.07
C LEU A 904 -27.34 -10.80 -26.55
N PHE A 905 -27.25 -10.16 -27.72
CA PHE A 905 -28.21 -9.19 -28.23
C PHE A 905 -28.72 -9.46 -29.65
N THR A 906 -28.49 -10.63 -30.25
CA THR A 906 -29.25 -11.02 -31.45
C THR A 906 -30.63 -11.53 -31.06
N GLU A 907 -31.55 -10.60 -30.80
CA GLU A 907 -32.99 -10.69 -31.10
C GLU A 907 -33.66 -9.30 -31.10
#